data_AF-A0A2H5Y0L9-F1
#
_entry.id   AF-A0A2H5Y0L9-F1
#
_cell.length_a   1.000
_cell.length_b   1.000
_cell.length_c   1.000
_cell.angle_alpha   90.00
_cell.angle_beta   90.00
_cell.angle_gamma   90.00
#
_symmetry.space_group_name_H-M   'P 1'
#
loop_
_entity.id
_entity.type
_entity.pdbx_description
1 polymer ?
#
loop_
_entity_poly.entity_id
_entity_poly.type
_entity_poly.pdbx_seq_one_letter_code
_entity_poly.pdbx_strand_id
1 'polypeptide(L)'
;MARGGGPGKVYFVLYLAVVLELLLIIVERDDAEEHLLKKQKESMRIVQSILSQLQVGTGTEGISTRPKDEITIAEGYLQTGTGTQIRQDRYYEVEVGVTDVTGMTPPGELEPEEAAQQLQTLIRLANVQELDYQIFYHPSPNPDQAPPFPSDDTLRRLPWDRFMEGQPIGPEVDGAPWRLLVMRRLELDQEKTRDYQTPVYKPFTIAIGDLKRYAPPDAVARDSIFWYDHKRTLDRAQQNGGRIKKRIFAVRFQPPPQPGWYKLRFASRTNRILGIQGDKPLELTGEETVNIGTVQIKVKDLQLVKRELEYELSAYNLPSADDLIAGKIDAEAFLTQLRSSIEYVRQEFPEKAPEITSKLELYGYIARLLAPGQSAGFEQNRSSIAIDIRVIKPAVPPPADPKIFLAQEEFYSFDKAQRTVIPFVAGPISPGGKTPTVTVQPSVAFRLADLGPEQVAGTPAAGAATNHKFEIQITEPVPAGEYTVRITHANIAGKQTTAETRLVVFPSRLNNAEDIDAALQQFCYYGYSFQVTAEPPSAGKIPAAQFRTSIAVGGGDQQPVVPGLQAQRDIPASASTVTVRVAWQNPYTGEQVTLYERSGTPQQRYPQIAVSNVKVDPTINPRNPEILVTGIMILPPFIDVGRQASPEDIKDVRVQITRADIPNYKPSATIQRSGATTYDVRIRLDGPIPVRRGRLDGTVSLLITAKVRNPINGVESREGRAVIQNIPVSY
;
A
#
# COMPACT_ATOMS: atom_id res chain seq x y z
N MET A 1 -33.55 127.72 -34.67
CA MET A 1 -33.91 126.86 -33.52
C MET A 1 -35.37 126.43 -33.66
N ALA A 2 -35.60 125.11 -33.58
CA ALA A 2 -36.83 124.38 -33.24
C ALA A 2 -38.20 124.81 -33.83
N ARG A 3 -38.83 123.91 -34.60
CA ARG A 3 -40.05 123.14 -34.24
C ARG A 3 -40.69 122.51 -35.48
N GLY A 4 -41.02 121.21 -35.40
CA GLY A 4 -41.78 120.50 -36.43
C GLY A 4 -41.53 118.99 -36.49
N GLY A 5 -41.37 118.32 -35.34
CA GLY A 5 -41.37 116.85 -35.28
C GLY A 5 -42.79 116.34 -35.49
N GLY A 6 -43.14 115.99 -36.72
CA GLY A 6 -44.47 115.48 -37.04
C GLY A 6 -44.77 114.16 -36.30
N PRO A 7 -46.03 113.91 -35.90
CA PRO A 7 -46.43 112.70 -35.18
C PRO A 7 -45.97 111.42 -35.88
N GLY A 8 -45.91 111.41 -37.21
CA GLY A 8 -45.41 110.29 -38.01
C GLY A 8 -43.95 109.89 -37.72
N LYS A 9 -43.08 110.81 -37.28
CA LYS A 9 -41.71 110.45 -36.86
C LYS A 9 -41.69 109.75 -35.50
N VAL A 10 -42.56 110.15 -34.58
CA VAL A 10 -42.66 109.52 -33.26
C VAL A 10 -43.30 108.13 -33.40
N TYR A 11 -44.35 107.99 -34.22
CA TYR A 11 -44.91 106.69 -34.57
C TYR A 11 -43.92 105.81 -35.33
N PHE A 12 -43.13 106.37 -36.24
CA PHE A 12 -42.08 105.60 -36.93
C PHE A 12 -41.00 105.11 -35.97
N VAL A 13 -40.53 105.96 -35.05
CA VAL A 13 -39.53 105.56 -34.03
C VAL A 13 -40.11 104.54 -33.05
N LEU A 14 -41.38 104.68 -32.62
CA LEU A 14 -42.05 103.68 -31.78
C LEU A 14 -42.28 102.36 -32.52
N TYR A 15 -42.71 102.40 -33.78
CA TYR A 15 -42.91 101.21 -34.60
C TYR A 15 -41.58 100.51 -34.88
N LEU A 16 -40.53 101.28 -35.16
CA LEU A 16 -39.17 100.77 -35.31
C LEU A 16 -38.65 100.18 -34.00
N ALA A 17 -38.92 100.82 -32.85
CA ALA A 17 -38.53 100.29 -31.54
C ALA A 17 -39.27 98.98 -31.22
N VAL A 18 -40.57 98.89 -31.51
CA VAL A 18 -41.35 97.65 -31.32
C VAL A 18 -40.90 96.55 -32.27
N VAL A 19 -40.60 96.87 -33.52
CA VAL A 19 -40.05 95.90 -34.49
C VAL A 19 -38.64 95.46 -34.09
N LEU A 20 -37.80 96.37 -33.60
CA LEU A 20 -36.47 96.04 -33.07
C LEU A 20 -36.57 95.15 -31.84
N GLU A 21 -37.46 95.44 -30.91
CA GLU A 21 -37.68 94.62 -29.70
C GLU A 21 -38.19 93.22 -30.07
N LEU A 22 -39.14 93.13 -31.02
CA LEU A 22 -39.63 91.85 -31.55
C LEU A 22 -38.52 91.06 -32.25
N LEU A 23 -37.66 91.72 -33.03
CA LEU A 23 -36.50 91.09 -33.65
C LEU A 23 -35.49 90.59 -32.60
N LEU A 24 -35.26 91.36 -31.55
CA LEU A 24 -34.35 90.99 -30.45
C LEU A 24 -34.87 89.76 -29.70
N ILE A 25 -36.18 89.72 -29.39
CA ILE A 25 -36.84 88.57 -28.76
C ILE A 25 -36.80 87.32 -29.66
N ILE A 26 -37.01 87.48 -30.98
CA ILE A 26 -36.92 86.36 -31.92
C ILE A 26 -35.49 85.84 -32.00
N VAL A 27 -34.47 86.71 -32.05
CA VAL A 27 -33.06 86.30 -32.08
C VAL A 27 -32.64 85.63 -30.77
N GLU A 28 -33.01 86.17 -29.61
CA GLU A 28 -32.71 85.53 -28.32
C GLU A 28 -33.41 84.17 -28.18
N ARG A 29 -34.63 84.05 -28.72
CA ARG A 29 -35.35 82.79 -28.76
C ARG A 29 -34.71 81.78 -29.71
N ASP A 30 -34.33 82.21 -30.91
CA ASP A 30 -33.68 81.36 -31.91
C ASP A 30 -32.29 80.91 -31.43
N ASP A 31 -31.51 81.79 -30.80
CA ASP A 31 -30.23 81.45 -30.17
C ASP A 31 -30.43 80.46 -29.01
N ALA A 32 -31.47 80.65 -28.18
CA ALA A 32 -31.82 79.71 -27.13
C ALA A 32 -32.27 78.35 -27.68
N GLU A 33 -33.11 78.33 -28.73
CA GLU A 33 -33.56 77.12 -29.41
C GLU A 33 -32.39 76.40 -30.09
N GLU A 34 -31.48 77.10 -30.77
CA GLU A 34 -30.28 76.54 -31.39
C GLU A 34 -29.33 75.96 -30.33
N HIS A 35 -29.13 76.68 -29.21
CA HIS A 35 -28.29 76.21 -28.11
C HIS A 35 -28.90 74.99 -27.38
N LEU A 36 -30.23 74.88 -27.34
CA LEU A 36 -30.96 73.75 -26.77
C LEU A 36 -30.94 72.55 -27.72
N LEU A 37 -31.15 72.77 -29.02
CA LEU A 37 -31.04 71.75 -30.07
C LEU A 37 -29.60 71.21 -30.19
N LYS A 38 -28.59 72.06 -30.06
CA LYS A 38 -27.19 71.65 -30.06
C LYS A 38 -26.85 70.81 -28.83
N LYS A 39 -27.28 71.25 -27.63
CA LYS A 39 -27.15 70.45 -26.39
C LYS A 39 -27.87 69.11 -26.48
N GLN A 40 -29.06 69.07 -27.09
CA GLN A 40 -29.81 67.84 -27.32
C GLN A 40 -29.10 66.90 -28.31
N LYS A 41 -28.59 67.42 -29.44
CA LYS A 41 -27.82 66.63 -30.42
C LYS A 41 -26.50 66.11 -29.87
N GLU A 42 -25.79 66.90 -29.07
CA GLU A 42 -24.55 66.49 -28.40
C GLU A 42 -24.83 65.41 -27.35
N SER A 43 -25.86 65.59 -26.51
CA SER A 43 -26.28 64.59 -25.52
C SER A 43 -26.73 63.29 -26.21
N MET A 44 -27.47 63.39 -27.31
CA MET A 44 -27.88 62.26 -28.14
C MET A 44 -26.70 61.50 -28.72
N ARG A 45 -25.71 62.22 -29.29
CA ARG A 45 -24.49 61.61 -29.82
C ARG A 45 -23.66 60.92 -28.75
N ILE A 46 -23.58 61.50 -27.55
CA ILE A 46 -22.86 60.93 -26.41
C ILE A 46 -23.57 59.68 -25.90
N VAL A 47 -24.88 59.72 -25.70
CA VAL A 47 -25.68 58.57 -25.24
C VAL A 47 -25.68 57.44 -26.27
N GLN A 48 -25.84 57.76 -27.56
CA GLN A 48 -25.71 56.79 -28.65
C GLN A 48 -24.30 56.19 -28.73
N SER A 49 -23.24 57.01 -28.57
CA SER A 49 -21.85 56.53 -28.57
C SER A 49 -21.55 55.60 -27.39
N ILE A 50 -22.03 55.94 -26.19
CA ILE A 50 -21.79 55.14 -24.99
C ILE A 50 -22.59 53.83 -25.02
N LEU A 51 -23.85 53.87 -25.45
CA LEU A 51 -24.69 52.69 -25.56
C LEU A 51 -24.32 51.79 -26.75
N SER A 52 -23.85 52.36 -27.86
CA SER A 52 -23.30 51.57 -28.99
C SER A 52 -21.96 50.92 -28.63
N GLN A 53 -21.12 51.56 -27.80
CA GLN A 53 -19.91 50.93 -27.26
C GLN A 53 -20.20 49.81 -26.25
N LEU A 54 -21.37 49.77 -25.61
CA LEU A 54 -21.82 48.60 -24.84
C LEU A 54 -22.24 47.41 -25.70
N GLN A 55 -22.58 47.68 -26.96
CA GLN A 55 -22.94 46.70 -27.99
C GLN A 55 -21.68 46.02 -28.56
N VAL A 56 -20.57 46.76 -28.67
CA VAL A 56 -19.29 46.28 -29.23
C VAL A 56 -18.35 45.86 -28.09
N GLY A 57 -18.72 44.80 -27.41
CA GLY A 57 -17.83 44.18 -26.45
C GLY A 57 -18.54 43.13 -25.64
N THR A 58 -18.35 41.87 -26.02
CA THR A 58 -18.31 40.75 -25.08
C THR A 58 -17.15 41.01 -24.09
N GLY A 59 -17.34 42.01 -23.23
CA GLY A 59 -16.48 42.34 -22.10
C GLY A 59 -16.68 41.33 -20.98
N THR A 60 -16.73 40.04 -21.33
CA THR A 60 -16.47 38.97 -20.40
C THR A 60 -14.96 38.94 -20.25
N GLU A 61 -14.41 39.80 -19.38
CA GLU A 61 -13.19 39.40 -18.69
C GLU A 61 -13.59 38.15 -17.90
N GLY A 62 -13.45 37.01 -18.58
CA GLY A 62 -14.02 35.74 -18.19
C GLY A 62 -13.47 35.34 -16.84
N ILE A 63 -14.31 34.60 -16.12
CA ILE A 63 -13.85 33.93 -14.92
C ILE A 63 -12.68 33.03 -15.32
N SER A 64 -11.51 33.24 -14.73
CA SER A 64 -10.28 32.56 -15.14
C SER A 64 -10.05 31.32 -14.28
N THR A 65 -10.51 30.15 -14.74
CA THR A 65 -10.12 28.84 -14.18
C THR A 65 -9.71 27.88 -15.29
N ARG A 66 -8.84 26.91 -14.98
CA ARG A 66 -8.52 25.81 -15.90
C ARG A 66 -9.82 25.04 -16.20
N PRO A 67 -10.21 24.84 -17.48
CA PRO A 67 -11.53 24.29 -17.81
C PRO A 67 -11.63 22.76 -17.63
N LYS A 68 -10.50 22.05 -17.54
CA LYS A 68 -10.45 20.59 -17.35
C LYS A 68 -9.46 20.22 -16.25
N ASP A 69 -9.84 19.28 -15.39
CA ASP A 69 -9.02 18.72 -14.31
C ASP A 69 -9.29 17.21 -14.15
N GLU A 70 -8.36 16.49 -13.52
CA GLU A 70 -8.49 15.07 -13.22
C GLU A 70 -8.10 14.79 -11.76
N ILE A 71 -8.92 14.01 -11.06
CA ILE A 71 -8.71 13.57 -9.68
C ILE A 71 -8.73 12.04 -9.64
N THR A 72 -7.64 11.47 -9.14
CA THR A 72 -7.50 10.03 -8.94
C THR A 72 -7.83 9.67 -7.49
N ILE A 73 -8.86 8.85 -7.29
CA ILE A 73 -9.21 8.33 -5.96
C ILE A 73 -8.31 7.12 -5.68
N ALA A 74 -7.57 7.15 -4.57
CA ALA A 74 -6.77 6.01 -4.12
C ALA A 74 -7.57 5.14 -3.14
N GLU A 75 -7.45 3.80 -3.24
CA GLU A 75 -7.93 2.90 -2.19
C GLU A 75 -7.04 3.01 -0.94
N GLY A 76 -7.62 2.81 0.24
CA GLY A 76 -6.98 3.08 1.53
C GLY A 76 -5.60 2.40 1.73
N TYR A 77 -5.35 1.25 1.09
CA TYR A 77 -4.05 0.57 1.19
C TYR A 77 -2.94 1.22 0.34
N LEU A 78 -3.28 1.96 -0.73
CA LEU A 78 -2.31 2.69 -1.55
C LEU A 78 -1.78 3.94 -0.85
N GLN A 79 -2.54 4.52 0.08
CA GLN A 79 -2.10 5.72 0.84
C GLN A 79 -0.87 5.45 1.70
N THR A 80 -0.67 4.19 2.12
CA THR A 80 0.45 3.76 2.99
C THR A 80 1.66 3.20 2.24
N GLY A 81 1.51 2.77 0.98
CA GLY A 81 2.53 1.94 0.30
C GLY A 81 3.55 2.67 -0.56
N THR A 82 3.21 3.81 -1.17
CA THR A 82 4.06 4.45 -2.20
C THR A 82 4.71 5.76 -1.78
N GLY A 83 4.50 6.23 -0.54
CA GLY A 83 5.03 7.51 -0.03
C GLY A 83 4.53 8.77 -0.77
N THR A 84 3.82 8.61 -1.88
CA THR A 84 3.22 9.69 -2.68
C THR A 84 1.74 9.81 -2.28
N GLN A 85 1.45 10.74 -1.38
CA GLN A 85 0.07 11.14 -1.11
C GLN A 85 -0.51 11.76 -2.38
N ILE A 86 -1.32 10.99 -3.11
CA ILE A 86 -2.13 11.52 -4.20
C ILE A 86 -3.12 12.50 -3.57
N ARG A 87 -2.92 13.80 -3.78
CA ARG A 87 -3.85 14.83 -3.30
C ARG A 87 -5.18 14.66 -4.02
N GLN A 88 -6.20 14.28 -3.25
CA GLN A 88 -7.58 14.06 -3.73
C GLN A 88 -8.40 15.35 -3.69
N ASP A 89 -7.95 16.37 -2.97
CA ASP A 89 -8.56 17.70 -2.94
C ASP A 89 -7.96 18.63 -4.01
N ARG A 90 -8.78 19.58 -4.45
CA ARG A 90 -8.44 20.64 -5.41
C ARG A 90 -8.87 21.99 -4.87
N TYR A 91 -8.09 22.99 -5.21
CA TYR A 91 -8.34 24.39 -4.87
C TYR A 91 -8.53 25.18 -6.16
N TYR A 92 -9.67 25.87 -6.30
CA TYR A 92 -10.02 26.65 -7.49
C TYR A 92 -10.22 28.14 -7.12
N GLU A 93 -9.64 29.03 -7.92
CA GLU A 93 -9.80 30.49 -7.81
C GLU A 93 -10.72 31.00 -8.91
N VAL A 94 -11.85 31.55 -8.51
CA VAL A 94 -12.89 32.08 -9.40
C VAL A 94 -12.76 33.60 -9.41
N GLU A 95 -12.15 34.14 -10.46
CA GLU A 95 -12.01 35.59 -10.66
C GLU A 95 -13.27 36.18 -11.29
N VAL A 96 -13.97 37.10 -10.65
CA VAL A 96 -15.16 37.76 -11.23
C VAL A 96 -14.85 39.21 -11.53
N GLY A 97 -15.01 39.64 -12.78
CA GLY A 97 -14.83 41.03 -13.19
C GLY A 97 -15.87 41.96 -12.55
N VAL A 98 -15.42 43.10 -12.04
CA VAL A 98 -16.25 44.15 -11.42
C VAL A 98 -15.88 45.53 -11.98
N THR A 99 -16.75 46.52 -11.78
CA THR A 99 -16.49 47.89 -12.21
C THR A 99 -15.43 48.54 -11.32
N ASP A 100 -14.39 49.09 -11.93
CA ASP A 100 -13.39 49.89 -11.22
C ASP A 100 -13.95 51.29 -10.93
N VAL A 101 -14.33 51.53 -9.68
CA VAL A 101 -14.93 52.80 -9.23
C VAL A 101 -13.94 53.76 -8.58
N THR A 102 -12.63 53.46 -8.61
CA THR A 102 -11.60 54.27 -7.92
C THR A 102 -11.59 55.74 -8.35
N GLY A 103 -11.95 56.03 -9.60
CA GLY A 103 -12.06 57.39 -10.15
C GLY A 103 -13.41 58.08 -9.95
N MET A 104 -14.40 57.43 -9.32
CA MET A 104 -15.76 57.99 -9.11
C MET A 104 -15.92 58.72 -7.77
N THR A 105 -14.87 58.77 -6.95
CA THR A 105 -14.87 59.47 -5.66
C THR A 105 -14.75 60.99 -5.91
N PRO A 106 -15.72 61.82 -5.47
CA PRO A 106 -15.70 63.24 -5.75
C PRO A 106 -14.66 63.98 -4.88
N PRO A 107 -14.03 65.06 -5.39
CA PRO A 107 -13.04 65.84 -4.65
C PRO A 107 -13.63 66.88 -3.66
N GLY A 108 -14.84 66.69 -3.12
CA GLY A 108 -15.50 67.69 -2.25
C GLY A 108 -16.44 67.12 -1.18
N GLU A 109 -16.78 67.94 -0.18
CA GLU A 109 -17.75 67.64 0.88
C GLU A 109 -19.17 67.58 0.30
N LEU A 110 -19.70 66.37 0.12
CA LEU A 110 -21.11 66.14 -0.18
C LEU A 110 -21.95 66.20 1.10
N GLU A 111 -23.23 66.53 0.95
CA GLU A 111 -24.21 66.39 2.02
C GLU A 111 -24.25 64.94 2.54
N PRO A 112 -24.45 64.69 3.84
CA PRO A 112 -24.35 63.35 4.44
C PRO A 112 -25.28 62.31 3.80
N GLU A 113 -26.48 62.73 3.36
CA GLU A 113 -27.45 61.86 2.71
C GLU A 113 -27.03 61.48 1.28
N GLU A 114 -26.51 62.44 0.51
CA GLU A 114 -26.02 62.21 -0.85
C GLU A 114 -24.76 61.34 -0.84
N ALA A 115 -23.86 61.58 0.12
CA ALA A 115 -22.67 60.76 0.34
C ALA A 115 -23.02 59.30 0.66
N ALA A 116 -24.05 59.07 1.49
CA ALA A 116 -24.51 57.73 1.82
C ALA A 116 -25.12 57.00 0.60
N GLN A 117 -25.95 57.68 -0.20
CA GLN A 117 -26.52 57.12 -1.43
C GLN A 117 -25.45 56.82 -2.49
N GLN A 118 -24.44 57.70 -2.61
CA GLN A 118 -23.32 57.46 -3.51
C GLN A 118 -22.48 56.27 -3.06
N LEU A 119 -22.18 56.16 -1.77
CA LEU A 119 -21.44 55.02 -1.22
C LEU A 119 -22.17 53.69 -1.49
N GLN A 120 -23.48 53.64 -1.28
CA GLN A 120 -24.28 52.45 -1.62
C GLN A 120 -24.21 52.12 -3.11
N THR A 121 -24.20 53.14 -3.98
CA THR A 121 -24.04 52.96 -5.42
C THR A 121 -22.66 52.40 -5.77
N LEU A 122 -21.59 52.92 -5.17
CA LEU A 122 -20.21 52.43 -5.34
C LEU A 122 -20.08 50.97 -4.87
N ILE A 123 -20.65 50.63 -3.71
CA ILE A 123 -20.69 49.26 -3.19
C ILE A 123 -21.35 48.32 -4.20
N ARG A 124 -22.47 48.73 -4.80
CA ARG A 124 -23.20 47.93 -5.80
C ARG A 124 -22.43 47.73 -7.10
N LEU A 125 -21.75 48.77 -7.60
CA LEU A 125 -21.00 48.73 -8.86
C LEU A 125 -19.68 47.94 -8.75
N ALA A 126 -18.95 48.11 -7.63
CA ALA A 126 -17.59 47.58 -7.46
C ALA A 126 -17.52 46.14 -6.94
N ASN A 127 -18.68 45.51 -6.70
CA ASN A 127 -18.77 44.20 -6.08
C ASN A 127 -19.70 43.26 -6.84
N VAL A 128 -19.47 41.96 -6.64
CA VAL A 128 -20.38 40.92 -7.13
C VAL A 128 -21.62 40.98 -6.27
N GLN A 129 -22.80 40.93 -6.87
CA GLN A 129 -24.06 40.91 -6.13
C GLN A 129 -24.39 39.50 -5.66
N GLU A 130 -24.29 38.53 -6.57
CA GLU A 130 -24.58 37.13 -6.29
C GLU A 130 -23.54 36.25 -6.99
N LEU A 131 -23.12 35.17 -6.33
CA LEU A 131 -22.30 34.13 -6.93
C LEU A 131 -22.85 32.75 -6.55
N ASP A 132 -23.32 32.02 -7.56
CA ASP A 132 -23.80 30.65 -7.46
C ASP A 132 -22.64 29.68 -7.67
N TYR A 133 -22.42 28.80 -6.71
CA TYR A 133 -21.58 27.62 -6.85
C TYR A 133 -22.46 26.37 -6.95
N GLN A 134 -22.38 25.70 -8.10
CA GLN A 134 -23.19 24.53 -8.45
C GLN A 134 -22.28 23.34 -8.77
N ILE A 135 -22.61 22.17 -8.23
CA ILE A 135 -21.91 20.91 -8.50
C ILE A 135 -22.87 19.98 -9.23
N PHE A 136 -22.49 19.52 -10.42
CA PHE A 136 -23.21 18.52 -11.19
C PHE A 136 -22.40 17.23 -11.33
N TYR A 137 -23.10 16.10 -11.49
CA TYR A 137 -22.47 14.80 -11.71
C TYR A 137 -23.08 14.05 -12.89
N HIS A 138 -22.23 13.31 -13.60
CA HIS A 138 -22.59 12.38 -14.64
C HIS A 138 -21.77 11.07 -14.51
N PRO A 139 -22.40 9.89 -14.57
CA PRO A 139 -21.71 8.60 -14.40
C PRO A 139 -20.97 8.13 -15.66
N SER A 140 -20.73 8.98 -16.67
CA SER A 140 -20.17 8.53 -17.96
C SER A 140 -18.76 7.97 -17.75
N PRO A 141 -18.44 6.78 -18.28
CA PRO A 141 -17.12 6.18 -18.18
C PRO A 141 -16.14 6.73 -19.23
N ASN A 142 -16.60 7.58 -20.16
CA ASN A 142 -15.80 8.06 -21.28
C ASN A 142 -14.56 8.86 -20.79
N PRO A 143 -13.33 8.44 -21.13
CA PRO A 143 -12.11 9.11 -20.70
C PRO A 143 -11.81 10.41 -21.43
N ASP A 144 -12.22 10.53 -22.69
CA ASP A 144 -11.65 11.52 -23.61
C ASP A 144 -12.46 12.82 -23.65
N GLN A 145 -13.75 12.73 -23.36
CA GLN A 145 -14.66 13.87 -23.47
C GLN A 145 -15.73 13.85 -22.37
N ALA A 146 -15.90 15.00 -21.72
CA ALA A 146 -17.00 15.23 -20.79
C ALA A 146 -18.34 15.22 -21.56
N PRO A 147 -19.40 14.61 -21.00
CA PRO A 147 -20.71 14.58 -21.64
C PRO A 147 -21.24 16.00 -21.96
N PRO A 148 -21.90 16.20 -23.11
CA PRO A 148 -22.59 17.45 -23.44
C PRO A 148 -23.41 18.00 -22.27
N PHE A 149 -23.27 19.29 -22.00
CA PHE A 149 -23.94 19.97 -20.89
C PHE A 149 -24.93 21.02 -21.42
N PRO A 150 -26.05 21.29 -20.72
CA PRO A 150 -27.00 22.32 -21.12
C PRO A 150 -26.35 23.71 -21.25
N SER A 151 -26.83 24.50 -22.20
CA SER A 151 -26.34 25.87 -22.40
C SER A 151 -26.70 26.79 -21.24
N ASP A 152 -25.92 27.85 -21.04
CA ASP A 152 -26.16 28.82 -19.97
C ASP A 152 -27.54 29.49 -20.07
N ASP A 153 -28.05 29.72 -21.29
CA ASP A 153 -29.41 30.26 -21.49
C ASP A 153 -30.49 29.29 -21.04
N THR A 154 -30.28 27.99 -21.22
CA THR A 154 -31.21 26.97 -20.71
C THR A 154 -31.21 26.97 -19.19
N LEU A 155 -30.02 27.02 -18.58
CA LEU A 155 -29.84 26.99 -17.13
C LEU A 155 -30.36 28.25 -16.44
N ARG A 156 -30.28 29.42 -17.10
CA ARG A 156 -30.80 30.70 -16.59
C ARG A 156 -32.32 30.69 -16.42
N ARG A 157 -33.04 29.89 -17.20
CA ARG A 157 -34.51 29.80 -17.17
C ARG A 157 -35.03 28.80 -16.12
N LEU A 158 -34.14 28.08 -15.45
CA LEU A 158 -34.53 27.08 -14.46
C LEU A 158 -34.94 27.74 -13.13
N PRO A 159 -36.07 27.34 -12.52
CA PRO A 159 -36.50 27.83 -11.22
C PRO A 159 -35.71 27.16 -10.09
N TRP A 160 -34.46 27.60 -9.87
CA TRP A 160 -33.52 27.00 -8.90
C TRP A 160 -34.07 26.88 -7.47
N ASP A 161 -35.02 27.74 -7.09
CA ASP A 161 -35.74 27.71 -5.82
C ASP A 161 -36.56 26.42 -5.61
N ARG A 162 -36.93 25.73 -6.69
CA ARG A 162 -37.74 24.49 -6.67
C ARG A 162 -36.93 23.23 -6.91
N PHE A 163 -35.61 23.35 -7.12
CA PHE A 163 -34.75 22.20 -7.41
C PHE A 163 -34.37 21.41 -6.15
N MET A 164 -34.23 20.10 -6.30
CA MET A 164 -33.77 19.19 -5.24
C MET A 164 -32.44 18.53 -5.58
N GLU A 165 -31.73 18.03 -4.56
CA GLU A 165 -30.51 17.23 -4.73
C GLU A 165 -30.81 15.98 -5.56
N GLY A 166 -29.94 15.71 -6.55
CA GLY A 166 -30.04 14.57 -7.47
C GLY A 166 -30.96 14.78 -8.67
N GLN A 167 -31.67 15.91 -8.76
CA GLN A 167 -32.61 16.17 -9.86
C GLN A 167 -31.88 16.23 -11.21
N PRO A 168 -32.38 15.55 -12.26
CA PRO A 168 -31.77 15.56 -13.57
C PRO A 168 -31.92 16.92 -14.26
N ILE A 169 -30.91 17.30 -15.04
CA ILE A 169 -30.89 18.51 -15.86
C ILE A 169 -30.52 18.18 -17.31
N GLY A 170 -31.25 18.78 -18.25
CA GLY A 170 -31.03 18.55 -19.68
C GLY A 170 -31.44 17.15 -20.15
N PRO A 171 -31.18 16.85 -21.44
CA PRO A 171 -31.45 15.54 -22.01
C PRO A 171 -30.50 14.47 -21.45
N GLU A 172 -30.91 13.20 -21.55
CA GLU A 172 -30.07 12.05 -21.26
C GLU A 172 -28.96 11.92 -22.32
N VAL A 173 -27.71 11.75 -21.87
CA VAL A 173 -26.54 11.55 -22.74
C VAL A 173 -25.71 10.40 -22.20
N ASP A 174 -25.15 9.55 -23.06
CA ASP A 174 -24.41 8.35 -22.64
C ASP A 174 -25.17 7.44 -21.63
N GLY A 175 -26.51 7.37 -21.73
CA GLY A 175 -27.36 6.55 -20.87
C GLY A 175 -27.61 7.10 -19.46
N ALA A 176 -27.29 8.37 -19.19
CA ALA A 176 -27.66 9.05 -17.96
C ALA A 176 -27.87 10.57 -18.16
N PRO A 177 -28.71 11.23 -17.35
CA PRO A 177 -28.75 12.70 -17.33
C PRO A 177 -27.69 13.26 -16.38
N TRP A 178 -27.25 14.49 -16.63
CA TRP A 178 -26.55 15.28 -15.62
C TRP A 178 -27.46 15.50 -14.40
N ARG A 179 -26.92 15.39 -13.19
CA ARG A 179 -27.69 15.60 -11.94
C ARG A 179 -27.11 16.75 -11.14
N LEU A 180 -27.96 17.63 -10.63
CA LEU A 180 -27.56 18.67 -9.68
C LEU A 180 -27.33 18.04 -8.31
N LEU A 181 -26.12 18.11 -7.78
CA LEU A 181 -25.79 17.57 -6.46
C LEU A 181 -25.92 18.66 -5.38
N VAL A 182 -25.29 19.81 -5.62
CA VAL A 182 -25.23 20.90 -4.64
C VAL A 182 -25.37 22.24 -5.32
N MET A 183 -26.06 23.17 -4.67
CA MET A 183 -26.05 24.59 -5.00
C MET A 183 -25.93 25.42 -3.73
N ARG A 184 -24.97 26.35 -3.72
CA ARG A 184 -24.82 27.39 -2.70
C ARG A 184 -24.67 28.74 -3.38
N ARG A 185 -25.39 29.75 -2.89
CA ARG A 185 -25.27 31.13 -3.34
C ARG A 185 -24.64 32.00 -2.26
N LEU A 186 -23.68 32.83 -2.65
CA LEU A 186 -23.20 33.95 -1.85
C LEU A 186 -23.82 35.24 -2.37
N GLU A 187 -24.37 36.04 -1.48
CA GLU A 187 -24.96 37.35 -1.78
C GLU A 187 -24.20 38.45 -1.04
N LEU A 188 -24.04 39.61 -1.68
CA LEU A 188 -23.47 40.80 -1.05
C LEU A 188 -24.38 41.30 0.08
N ASP A 189 -23.85 41.36 1.29
CA ASP A 189 -24.53 41.94 2.45
C ASP A 189 -24.35 43.46 2.44
N GLN A 190 -25.24 44.16 1.72
CA GLN A 190 -25.18 45.60 1.53
C GLN A 190 -25.27 46.38 2.85
N GLU A 191 -26.03 45.88 3.82
CA GLU A 191 -26.21 46.52 5.12
C GLU A 191 -24.95 46.47 5.99
N LYS A 192 -24.18 45.37 5.89
CA LYS A 192 -22.94 45.19 6.65
C LYS A 192 -21.71 45.73 5.94
N THR A 193 -21.78 45.92 4.63
CA THR A 193 -20.67 46.44 3.83
C THR A 193 -20.54 47.95 4.04
N ARG A 194 -19.49 48.37 4.75
CA ARG A 194 -19.21 49.79 5.04
C ARG A 194 -18.36 50.49 3.98
N ASP A 195 -17.59 49.71 3.23
CA ASP A 195 -16.67 50.22 2.21
C ASP A 195 -16.73 49.28 0.99
N TYR A 196 -16.75 49.87 -0.19
CA TYR A 196 -16.78 49.14 -1.45
C TYR A 196 -15.54 48.27 -1.63
N GLN A 197 -14.38 48.61 -1.02
CA GLN A 197 -13.16 47.80 -1.13
C GLN A 197 -13.22 46.53 -0.27
N THR A 198 -13.98 46.54 0.83
CA THR A 198 -14.08 45.46 1.82
C THR A 198 -15.50 44.88 1.88
N PRO A 199 -16.01 44.27 0.80
CA PRO A 199 -17.36 43.72 0.76
C PRO A 199 -17.54 42.55 1.72
N VAL A 200 -18.71 42.49 2.35
CA VAL A 200 -19.13 41.35 3.17
C VAL A 200 -20.14 40.53 2.39
N TYR A 201 -19.91 39.23 2.29
CA TYR A 201 -20.84 38.30 1.64
C TYR A 201 -21.49 37.39 2.68
N LYS A 202 -22.76 37.09 2.50
CA LYS A 202 -23.52 36.14 3.31
C LYS A 202 -24.03 34.97 2.46
N PRO A 203 -24.19 33.77 3.02
CA PRO A 203 -24.90 32.70 2.35
C PRO A 203 -26.36 33.12 2.11
N PHE A 204 -26.85 32.92 0.88
CA PHE A 204 -28.26 33.18 0.55
C PHE A 204 -29.15 32.01 0.98
N THR A 205 -30.47 32.24 1.04
CA THR A 205 -31.48 31.26 1.47
C THR A 205 -31.54 30.01 0.56
N ILE A 206 -31.17 30.13 -0.71
CA ILE A 206 -31.21 29.02 -1.67
C ILE A 206 -30.01 28.09 -1.44
N ALA A 207 -30.34 26.87 -1.04
CA ALA A 207 -29.44 25.90 -0.48
C ALA A 207 -29.89 24.49 -0.91
N ILE A 208 -29.20 23.89 -1.89
CA ILE A 208 -29.52 22.54 -2.38
C ILE A 208 -28.39 21.59 -2.00
N GLY A 209 -28.74 20.45 -1.41
CA GLY A 209 -27.79 19.42 -0.99
C GLY A 209 -26.85 19.87 0.13
N ASP A 210 -25.88 19.00 0.44
CA ASP A 210 -24.86 19.26 1.46
C ASP A 210 -23.48 19.44 0.82
N LEU A 211 -23.02 20.70 0.77
CA LEU A 211 -21.71 21.06 0.25
C LEU A 211 -20.55 20.39 1.01
N LYS A 212 -20.74 20.03 2.29
CA LYS A 212 -19.69 19.38 3.11
C LYS A 212 -19.28 18.01 2.57
N ARG A 213 -20.14 17.33 1.81
CA ARG A 213 -19.84 16.03 1.18
C ARG A 213 -18.80 16.13 0.05
N TYR A 214 -18.58 17.34 -0.47
CA TYR A 214 -17.75 17.60 -1.64
C TYR A 214 -16.52 18.46 -1.29
N ALA A 215 -16.11 18.44 -0.02
CA ALA A 215 -15.04 19.27 0.51
C ALA A 215 -14.12 18.47 1.45
N PRO A 216 -12.85 18.84 1.56
CA PRO A 216 -11.94 18.16 2.47
C PRO A 216 -12.30 18.47 3.94
N PRO A 217 -12.05 17.53 4.89
CA PRO A 217 -12.50 17.68 6.29
C PRO A 217 -11.97 18.94 6.98
N ASP A 218 -10.77 19.38 6.63
CA ASP A 218 -10.15 20.61 7.18
C ASP A 218 -10.86 21.87 6.68
N ALA A 219 -11.35 21.89 5.44
CA ALA A 219 -12.17 22.99 4.91
C ALA A 219 -13.55 23.04 5.57
N VAL A 220 -14.15 21.88 5.84
CA VAL A 220 -15.44 21.78 6.55
C VAL A 220 -15.32 22.32 7.99
N ALA A 221 -14.24 21.97 8.70
CA ALA A 221 -14.02 22.42 10.07
C ALA A 221 -13.79 23.93 10.21
N ARG A 222 -13.26 24.58 9.14
CA ARG A 222 -12.93 26.01 9.11
C ARG A 222 -13.97 26.87 8.37
N ASP A 223 -15.05 26.26 7.90
CA ASP A 223 -16.06 26.89 7.03
C ASP A 223 -15.44 27.60 5.80
N SER A 224 -14.39 26.99 5.24
CA SER A 224 -13.62 27.53 4.11
C SER A 224 -13.81 26.65 2.88
N ILE A 225 -15.06 26.30 2.57
CA ILE A 225 -15.39 25.45 1.41
C ILE A 225 -15.60 26.32 0.16
N PHE A 226 -16.39 27.37 0.28
CA PHE A 226 -16.68 28.35 -0.76
C PHE A 226 -16.83 29.74 -0.13
N TRP A 227 -15.92 30.66 -0.41
CA TRP A 227 -15.88 31.96 0.26
C TRP A 227 -15.28 33.06 -0.64
N TYR A 228 -15.49 34.31 -0.24
CA TYR A 228 -14.82 35.47 -0.83
C TYR A 228 -13.41 35.62 -0.25
N ASP A 229 -12.39 35.56 -1.11
CA ASP A 229 -10.99 35.72 -0.71
C ASP A 229 -10.55 37.18 -0.84
N HIS A 230 -10.77 37.93 0.24
CA HIS A 230 -10.43 39.35 0.29
C HIS A 230 -8.93 39.59 0.14
N LYS A 231 -8.10 38.78 0.81
CA LYS A 231 -6.64 38.93 0.78
C LYS A 231 -6.13 38.78 -0.66
N ARG A 232 -6.53 37.71 -1.35
CA ARG A 232 -6.12 37.50 -2.75
C ARG A 232 -6.65 38.56 -3.69
N THR A 233 -7.86 39.06 -3.44
CA THR A 233 -8.41 40.20 -4.19
C THR A 233 -7.50 41.42 -4.08
N LEU A 234 -7.04 41.76 -2.88
CA LEU A 234 -6.12 42.90 -2.67
C LEU A 234 -4.74 42.64 -3.29
N ASP A 235 -4.19 41.44 -3.13
CA ASP A 235 -2.90 41.06 -3.74
C ASP A 235 -2.97 41.22 -5.27
N ARG A 236 -4.08 40.84 -5.90
CA ARG A 236 -4.29 41.04 -7.35
C ARG A 236 -4.53 42.50 -7.71
N ALA A 237 -5.21 43.26 -6.87
CA ALA A 237 -5.41 44.70 -7.08
C ALA A 237 -4.07 45.46 -7.03
N GLN A 238 -3.15 45.09 -6.14
CA GLN A 238 -1.79 45.65 -6.08
C GLN A 238 -1.02 45.43 -7.39
N GLN A 239 -1.13 44.23 -7.97
CA GLN A 239 -0.53 43.92 -9.28
C GLN A 239 -1.13 44.78 -10.41
N ASN A 240 -2.37 45.23 -10.26
CA ASN A 240 -3.09 46.09 -11.21
C ASN A 240 -3.02 47.59 -10.86
N GLY A 241 -1.97 48.03 -10.17
CA GLY A 241 -1.77 49.43 -9.81
C GLY A 241 -2.78 49.96 -8.79
N GLY A 242 -3.26 49.09 -7.89
CA GLY A 242 -4.22 49.42 -6.83
C GLY A 242 -5.70 49.38 -7.27
N ARG A 243 -5.99 49.08 -8.53
CA ARG A 243 -7.35 49.07 -9.07
C ARG A 243 -8.02 47.71 -8.91
N ILE A 244 -9.20 47.70 -8.27
CA ILE A 244 -10.00 46.48 -8.08
C ILE A 244 -10.88 46.27 -9.31
N LYS A 245 -10.34 45.57 -10.30
CA LYS A 245 -11.09 45.14 -11.50
C LYS A 245 -11.73 43.77 -11.36
N LYS A 246 -11.28 42.97 -10.39
CA LYS A 246 -11.70 41.57 -10.19
C LYS A 246 -11.85 41.26 -8.72
N ARG A 247 -12.88 40.49 -8.36
CA ARG A 247 -13.08 39.89 -7.03
C ARG A 247 -12.79 38.40 -7.10
N ILE A 248 -12.02 37.89 -6.15
CA ILE A 248 -11.61 36.48 -6.14
C ILE A 248 -12.45 35.71 -5.13
N PHE A 249 -13.07 34.63 -5.60
CA PHE A 249 -13.75 33.65 -4.78
C PHE A 249 -12.97 32.34 -4.82
N ALA A 250 -12.96 31.62 -3.72
CA ALA A 250 -12.14 30.45 -3.53
C ALA A 250 -13.02 29.24 -3.22
N VAL A 251 -12.66 28.09 -3.79
CA VAL A 251 -13.36 26.82 -3.57
C VAL A 251 -12.38 25.71 -3.28
N ARG A 252 -12.70 24.90 -2.27
CA ARG A 252 -12.02 23.63 -2.00
C ARG A 252 -12.95 22.48 -2.30
N PHE A 253 -12.61 21.72 -3.35
CA PHE A 253 -13.40 20.60 -3.83
C PHE A 253 -12.66 19.29 -3.57
N GLN A 254 -13.36 18.33 -2.98
CA GLN A 254 -12.92 16.94 -2.90
C GLN A 254 -14.10 16.04 -3.25
N PRO A 255 -14.05 15.27 -4.35
CA PRO A 255 -15.16 14.41 -4.72
C PRO A 255 -15.32 13.24 -3.73
N PRO A 256 -16.54 12.71 -3.55
CA PRO A 256 -16.76 11.45 -2.85
C PRO A 256 -16.10 10.28 -3.62
N PRO A 257 -16.03 9.06 -3.04
CA PRO A 257 -15.43 7.89 -3.68
C PRO A 257 -16.31 7.30 -4.82
N GLN A 258 -16.85 8.17 -5.68
CA GLN A 258 -17.73 7.85 -6.79
C GLN A 258 -17.07 8.34 -8.10
N PRO A 259 -16.63 7.43 -8.98
CA PRO A 259 -16.04 7.78 -10.27
C PRO A 259 -17.08 8.35 -11.24
N GLY A 260 -16.60 9.12 -12.21
CA GLY A 260 -17.41 9.77 -13.24
C GLY A 260 -16.96 11.20 -13.51
N TRP A 261 -17.82 11.97 -14.15
CA TRP A 261 -17.58 13.38 -14.45
C TRP A 261 -18.32 14.27 -13.46
N TYR A 262 -17.59 15.23 -12.88
CA TYR A 262 -18.15 16.30 -12.08
C TYR A 262 -18.00 17.62 -12.84
N LYS A 263 -19.01 18.48 -12.77
CA LYS A 263 -18.94 19.82 -13.33
C LYS A 263 -19.17 20.85 -12.24
N LEU A 264 -18.15 21.67 -11.98
CA LEU A 264 -18.24 22.79 -11.05
C LEU A 264 -18.60 24.04 -11.84
N ARG A 265 -19.82 24.52 -11.68
CA ARG A 265 -20.31 25.72 -12.37
C ARG A 265 -20.38 26.89 -11.41
N PHE A 266 -19.84 28.02 -11.84
CA PHE A 266 -19.92 29.30 -11.15
C PHE A 266 -20.72 30.26 -12.00
N ALA A 267 -21.79 30.82 -11.46
CA ALA A 267 -22.57 31.85 -12.15
C ALA A 267 -22.62 33.10 -11.27
N SER A 268 -22.08 34.20 -11.80
CA SER A 268 -22.02 35.48 -11.13
C SER A 268 -23.05 36.44 -11.68
N ARG A 269 -23.51 37.32 -10.78
CA ARG A 269 -24.28 38.50 -11.10
C ARG A 269 -23.56 39.72 -10.55
N THR A 270 -23.27 40.69 -11.40
CA THR A 270 -22.62 41.95 -11.08
C THR A 270 -23.53 43.10 -11.51
N ASN A 271 -23.18 44.34 -11.14
CA ASN A 271 -23.87 45.54 -11.61
C ASN A 271 -22.94 46.38 -12.46
N ARG A 272 -22.44 45.83 -13.58
CA ARG A 272 -21.75 46.65 -14.58
C ARG A 272 -22.70 47.68 -15.20
N ILE A 273 -23.97 47.32 -15.34
CA ILE A 273 -25.07 48.19 -15.77
C ILE A 273 -26.08 48.26 -14.63
N LEU A 274 -26.27 49.44 -14.04
CA LEU A 274 -27.20 49.68 -12.94
C LEU A 274 -28.26 50.66 -13.41
N GLY A 275 -29.48 50.15 -13.63
CA GLY A 275 -30.65 50.94 -14.01
C GLY A 275 -31.45 51.40 -12.80
N ILE A 276 -32.72 51.73 -13.04
CA ILE A 276 -33.65 52.20 -12.01
C ILE A 276 -33.98 51.06 -11.03
N GLN A 277 -33.96 51.36 -9.73
CA GLN A 277 -34.23 50.39 -8.68
C GLN A 277 -35.69 49.93 -8.71
N GLY A 278 -35.94 48.64 -8.45
CA GLY A 278 -37.28 48.05 -8.48
C GLY A 278 -38.23 48.57 -7.39
N ASP A 279 -37.69 49.09 -6.28
CA ASP A 279 -38.48 49.53 -5.12
C ASP A 279 -38.98 50.99 -5.22
N LYS A 280 -38.66 51.68 -6.31
CA LYS A 280 -39.08 53.07 -6.55
C LYS A 280 -40.46 53.14 -7.22
N PRO A 281 -41.30 54.14 -6.88
CA PRO A 281 -42.60 54.33 -7.53
C PRO A 281 -42.45 54.52 -9.05
N LEU A 282 -43.45 54.06 -9.82
CA LEU A 282 -43.48 54.09 -11.29
C LEU A 282 -43.36 55.51 -11.89
N GLU A 283 -43.59 56.56 -11.11
CA GLU A 283 -43.47 57.96 -11.55
C GLU A 283 -42.02 58.44 -11.43
N LEU A 284 -41.31 58.43 -12.57
CA LEU A 284 -39.94 58.89 -12.68
C LEU A 284 -39.86 60.42 -12.63
N THR A 285 -39.22 60.97 -11.58
CA THR A 285 -38.99 62.42 -11.41
C THR A 285 -37.96 63.01 -12.40
N GLY A 286 -37.30 62.17 -13.21
CA GLY A 286 -36.36 62.56 -14.26
C GLY A 286 -34.95 62.94 -13.79
N GLU A 287 -34.75 63.23 -12.50
CA GLU A 287 -33.45 63.54 -11.90
C GLU A 287 -32.65 62.31 -11.45
N GLU A 288 -33.21 61.11 -11.57
CA GLU A 288 -32.51 59.87 -11.27
C GLU A 288 -31.37 59.60 -12.26
N THR A 289 -30.34 58.89 -11.79
CA THR A 289 -29.19 58.49 -12.61
C THR A 289 -29.13 56.98 -12.77
N VAL A 290 -28.79 56.55 -13.99
CA VAL A 290 -28.38 55.18 -14.27
C VAL A 290 -26.88 55.14 -14.48
N ASN A 291 -26.25 54.02 -14.10
CA ASN A 291 -24.81 53.84 -14.20
C ASN A 291 -24.48 52.76 -15.22
N ILE A 292 -23.53 53.05 -16.10
CA ILE A 292 -22.99 52.13 -17.09
C ILE A 292 -21.47 52.10 -16.90
N GLY A 293 -20.99 51.09 -16.19
CA GLY A 293 -19.63 51.07 -15.66
C GLY A 293 -19.41 52.30 -14.78
N THR A 294 -18.48 53.15 -15.21
CA THR A 294 -18.15 54.41 -14.53
C THR A 294 -18.90 55.63 -15.09
N VAL A 295 -19.76 55.45 -16.09
CA VAL A 295 -20.53 56.55 -16.71
C VAL A 295 -21.86 56.70 -15.99
N GLN A 296 -22.20 57.93 -15.59
CA GLN A 296 -23.52 58.28 -15.04
C GLN A 296 -24.35 59.02 -16.09
N ILE A 297 -25.58 58.56 -16.33
CA ILE A 297 -26.51 59.17 -17.29
C ILE A 297 -27.80 59.51 -16.56
N LYS A 298 -28.35 60.71 -16.78
CA LYS A 298 -29.64 61.11 -16.20
C LYS A 298 -30.80 60.48 -16.96
N VAL A 299 -31.85 60.10 -16.24
CA VAL A 299 -33.07 59.49 -16.82
C VAL A 299 -33.75 60.41 -17.84
N LYS A 300 -33.76 61.73 -17.61
CA LYS A 300 -34.31 62.70 -18.58
C LYS A 300 -33.63 62.66 -19.94
N ASP A 301 -32.31 62.45 -19.97
CA ASP A 301 -31.54 62.38 -21.22
C ASP A 301 -31.87 61.09 -21.97
N LEU A 302 -32.05 59.97 -21.24
CA LEU A 302 -32.49 58.70 -21.82
C LEU A 302 -33.91 58.75 -22.35
N GLN A 303 -34.83 59.44 -21.67
CA GLN A 303 -36.20 59.63 -22.15
C GLN A 303 -36.25 60.46 -23.44
N LEU A 304 -35.39 61.48 -23.57
CA LEU A 304 -35.26 62.25 -24.82
C LEU A 304 -34.79 61.37 -25.98
N VAL A 305 -33.76 60.55 -25.76
CA VAL A 305 -33.24 59.63 -26.79
C VAL A 305 -34.26 58.54 -27.14
N LYS A 306 -34.96 58.00 -26.13
CA LYS A 306 -36.05 57.04 -26.33
C LYS A 306 -37.12 57.60 -27.28
N ARG A 307 -37.62 58.81 -27.01
CA ARG A 307 -38.68 59.45 -27.80
C ARG A 307 -38.28 59.68 -29.25
N GLU A 308 -37.02 60.06 -29.50
CA GLU A 308 -36.52 60.21 -30.86
C GLU A 308 -36.44 58.86 -31.59
N LEU A 309 -35.92 57.83 -30.91
CA LEU A 309 -35.87 56.48 -31.48
C LEU A 309 -37.26 55.93 -31.77
N GLU A 310 -38.26 56.22 -30.93
CA GLU A 310 -39.65 55.84 -31.19
C GLU A 310 -40.21 56.52 -32.45
N TYR A 311 -39.88 57.79 -32.66
CA TYR A 311 -40.26 58.51 -33.86
C TYR A 311 -39.60 57.91 -35.11
N GLU A 312 -38.27 57.72 -35.08
CA GLU A 312 -37.50 57.14 -36.20
C GLU A 312 -37.88 55.68 -36.51
N LEU A 313 -38.24 54.90 -35.49
CA LEU A 313 -38.49 53.46 -35.62
C LEU A 313 -39.98 53.09 -35.69
N SER A 314 -40.87 54.08 -35.67
CA SER A 314 -42.33 53.89 -35.69
C SER A 314 -42.84 53.02 -36.85
N ALA A 315 -42.12 53.00 -37.98
CA ALA A 315 -42.45 52.21 -39.16
C ALA A 315 -42.10 50.71 -39.07
N TYR A 316 -41.40 50.26 -38.01
CA TYR A 316 -40.78 48.92 -37.94
C TYR A 316 -41.33 48.01 -36.85
N ASN A 317 -42.63 48.12 -36.53
CA ASN A 317 -43.31 47.27 -35.54
C ASN A 317 -42.62 47.28 -34.16
N LEU A 318 -42.39 48.47 -33.61
CA LEU A 318 -41.68 48.67 -32.36
C LEU A 318 -42.51 48.21 -31.14
N PRO A 319 -41.97 47.40 -30.22
CA PRO A 319 -42.66 47.06 -28.97
C PRO A 319 -42.73 48.27 -28.02
N SER A 320 -43.79 48.34 -27.21
CA SER A 320 -44.04 49.47 -26.30
C SER A 320 -43.10 49.45 -25.10
N ALA A 321 -42.12 50.38 -25.06
CA ALA A 321 -41.27 50.58 -23.89
C ALA A 321 -42.05 51.10 -22.67
N ASP A 322 -43.11 51.89 -22.87
CA ASP A 322 -43.92 52.40 -21.75
C ASP A 322 -44.70 51.30 -21.05
N ASP A 323 -45.15 50.27 -21.78
CA ASP A 323 -45.79 49.11 -21.17
C ASP A 323 -44.78 48.22 -20.42
N LEU A 324 -43.51 48.18 -20.84
CA LEU A 324 -42.43 47.54 -20.08
C LEU A 324 -42.09 48.33 -18.81
N ILE A 325 -41.96 49.66 -18.91
CA ILE A 325 -41.68 50.56 -17.77
C ILE A 325 -42.82 50.49 -16.75
N ALA A 326 -44.06 50.43 -17.23
CA ALA A 326 -45.25 50.29 -16.39
C ALA A 326 -45.48 48.87 -15.86
N GLY A 327 -44.64 47.90 -16.22
CA GLY A 327 -44.74 46.50 -15.78
C GLY A 327 -45.95 45.74 -16.33
N LYS A 328 -46.59 46.24 -17.39
CA LYS A 328 -47.73 45.57 -18.06
C LYS A 328 -47.28 44.42 -18.98
N ILE A 329 -46.05 44.51 -19.48
CA ILE A 329 -45.40 43.47 -20.29
C ILE A 329 -44.13 43.06 -19.56
N ASP A 330 -43.86 41.75 -19.49
CA ASP A 330 -42.61 41.27 -18.93
C ASP A 330 -41.41 41.50 -19.89
N ALA A 331 -40.19 41.47 -19.35
CA ALA A 331 -39.01 41.72 -20.16
C ALA A 331 -38.75 40.65 -21.23
N GLU A 332 -39.24 39.42 -21.06
CA GLU A 332 -39.00 38.33 -22.02
C GLU A 332 -39.92 38.46 -23.25
N ALA A 333 -41.18 38.78 -23.03
CA ALA A 333 -42.16 39.12 -24.05
C ALA A 333 -41.72 40.36 -24.84
N PHE A 334 -41.25 41.41 -24.15
CA PHE A 334 -40.70 42.60 -24.81
C PHE A 334 -39.49 42.26 -25.70
N LEU A 335 -38.53 41.47 -25.20
CA LEU A 335 -37.36 41.06 -25.99
C LEU A 335 -37.74 40.15 -27.17
N THR A 336 -38.77 39.32 -27.01
CA THR A 336 -39.29 38.46 -28.08
C THR A 336 -39.92 39.30 -29.19
N GLN A 337 -40.73 40.29 -28.83
CA GLN A 337 -41.29 41.25 -29.78
C GLN A 337 -40.18 42.05 -30.47
N LEU A 338 -39.19 42.56 -29.71
CA LEU A 338 -38.07 43.29 -30.29
C LEU A 338 -37.26 42.45 -31.31
N ARG A 339 -37.02 41.17 -30.99
CA ARG A 339 -36.37 40.25 -31.93
C ARG A 339 -37.19 40.06 -33.20
N SER A 340 -38.51 39.94 -33.08
CA SER A 340 -39.39 39.86 -34.25
C SER A 340 -39.34 41.13 -35.11
N SER A 341 -39.23 42.32 -34.51
CA SER A 341 -39.03 43.59 -35.22
C SER A 341 -37.69 43.62 -35.95
N ILE A 342 -36.61 43.11 -35.34
CA ILE A 342 -35.29 43.00 -35.96
C ILE A 342 -35.32 42.03 -37.15
N GLU A 343 -35.96 40.87 -37.00
CA GLU A 343 -36.10 39.89 -38.07
C GLU A 343 -36.92 40.47 -39.24
N TYR A 344 -38.02 41.16 -38.94
CA TYR A 344 -38.81 41.88 -39.93
C TYR A 344 -37.98 42.90 -40.72
N VAL A 345 -37.17 43.72 -40.04
CA VAL A 345 -36.26 44.68 -40.69
C VAL A 345 -35.21 44.01 -41.57
N ARG A 346 -34.64 42.89 -41.11
CA ARG A 346 -33.65 42.13 -41.89
C ARG A 346 -34.23 41.50 -43.15
N GLN A 347 -35.51 41.13 -43.12
CA GLN A 347 -36.21 40.52 -44.26
C GLN A 347 -36.70 41.58 -45.25
N GLU A 348 -37.36 42.63 -44.77
CA GLU A 348 -38.05 43.61 -45.62
C GLU A 348 -37.16 44.80 -46.05
N PHE A 349 -36.09 45.11 -45.29
CA PHE A 349 -35.22 46.27 -45.53
C PHE A 349 -33.72 45.93 -45.52
N PRO A 350 -33.23 44.98 -46.34
CA PRO A 350 -31.87 44.43 -46.23
C PRO A 350 -30.74 45.47 -46.37
N GLU A 351 -30.91 46.50 -47.21
CA GLU A 351 -29.88 47.54 -47.41
C GLU A 351 -29.71 48.48 -46.21
N LYS A 352 -30.80 48.76 -45.49
CA LYS A 352 -30.82 49.62 -44.29
C LYS A 352 -30.82 48.81 -42.99
N ALA A 353 -30.92 47.50 -43.08
CA ALA A 353 -31.01 46.59 -41.95
C ALA A 353 -29.88 46.78 -40.92
N PRO A 354 -28.60 46.99 -41.29
CA PRO A 354 -27.54 47.19 -40.29
C PRO A 354 -27.78 48.41 -39.40
N GLU A 355 -28.16 49.54 -40.00
CA GLU A 355 -28.40 50.79 -39.28
C GLU A 355 -29.66 50.70 -38.41
N ILE A 356 -30.77 50.23 -38.97
CA ILE A 356 -32.06 50.14 -38.26
C ILE A 356 -31.98 49.08 -37.14
N THR A 357 -31.29 47.96 -37.36
CA THR A 357 -31.09 46.93 -36.33
C THR A 357 -30.30 47.50 -35.14
N SER A 358 -29.24 48.28 -35.39
CA SER A 358 -28.47 48.91 -34.33
C SER A 358 -29.33 49.88 -33.50
N LYS A 359 -30.20 50.67 -34.15
CA LYS A 359 -31.15 51.57 -33.49
C LYS A 359 -32.23 50.82 -32.70
N LEU A 360 -32.76 49.72 -33.22
CA LEU A 360 -33.73 48.86 -32.51
C LEU A 360 -33.12 48.21 -31.27
N GLU A 361 -31.89 47.70 -31.37
CA GLU A 361 -31.17 47.15 -30.24
C GLU A 361 -30.90 48.24 -29.18
N LEU A 362 -30.45 49.44 -29.61
CA LEU A 362 -30.28 50.60 -28.74
C LEU A 362 -31.58 50.98 -28.01
N TYR A 363 -32.70 51.03 -28.72
CA TYR A 363 -34.02 51.26 -28.12
C TYR A 363 -34.35 50.22 -27.04
N GLY A 364 -34.11 48.94 -27.33
CA GLY A 364 -34.29 47.86 -26.37
C GLY A 364 -33.42 47.99 -25.12
N TYR A 365 -32.17 48.44 -25.27
CA TYR A 365 -31.29 48.75 -24.14
C TYR A 365 -31.83 49.89 -23.27
N ILE A 366 -32.28 50.99 -23.88
CA ILE A 366 -32.82 52.15 -23.16
C ILE A 366 -34.12 51.79 -22.43
N ALA A 367 -35.04 51.10 -23.10
CA ALA A 367 -36.31 50.66 -22.50
C ALA A 367 -36.08 49.84 -21.22
N ARG A 368 -35.10 48.93 -21.24
CA ARG A 368 -34.72 48.09 -20.08
C ARG A 368 -33.93 48.83 -19.00
N LEU A 369 -33.21 49.89 -19.34
CA LEU A 369 -32.54 50.76 -18.36
C LEU A 369 -33.55 51.60 -17.57
N LEU A 370 -34.58 52.07 -18.26
CA LEU A 370 -35.66 52.89 -17.70
C LEU A 370 -36.71 52.06 -16.94
N ALA A 371 -36.88 50.78 -17.29
CA ALA A 371 -37.81 49.91 -16.59
C ALA A 371 -37.26 49.48 -15.20
N PRO A 372 -38.01 49.71 -14.11
CA PRO A 372 -37.57 49.38 -12.75
C PRO A 372 -37.13 47.91 -12.60
N GLY A 373 -35.94 47.68 -12.06
CA GLY A 373 -35.39 46.36 -11.78
C GLY A 373 -34.89 45.56 -13.00
N GLN A 374 -35.12 46.03 -14.23
CA GLN A 374 -34.81 45.26 -15.45
C GLN A 374 -33.32 45.26 -15.83
N SER A 375 -32.51 46.12 -15.21
CA SER A 375 -31.06 46.11 -15.40
C SER A 375 -30.39 44.81 -14.93
N ALA A 376 -31.03 44.09 -14.01
CA ALA A 376 -30.64 42.75 -13.56
C ALA A 376 -30.52 41.71 -14.69
N GLY A 377 -31.25 41.91 -15.79
CA GLY A 377 -31.31 40.99 -16.91
C GLY A 377 -30.25 41.24 -17.98
N PHE A 378 -29.41 42.29 -17.89
CA PHE A 378 -28.40 42.56 -18.91
C PHE A 378 -27.35 41.45 -18.94
N GLU A 379 -26.95 41.01 -20.13
CA GLU A 379 -25.95 39.95 -20.28
C GLU A 379 -24.59 40.39 -19.73
N GLN A 380 -24.27 41.68 -19.84
CA GLN A 380 -23.04 42.28 -19.30
C GLN A 380 -22.95 42.22 -17.76
N ASN A 381 -24.09 42.00 -17.09
CA ASN A 381 -24.17 41.84 -15.64
C ASN A 381 -24.08 40.38 -15.19
N ARG A 382 -24.01 39.42 -16.13
CA ARG A 382 -24.03 38.00 -15.83
C ARG A 382 -22.84 37.32 -16.48
N SER A 383 -22.16 36.46 -15.72
CA SER A 383 -21.09 35.64 -16.24
C SER A 383 -21.18 34.24 -15.65
N SER A 384 -20.73 33.24 -16.40
CA SER A 384 -20.62 31.89 -15.90
C SER A 384 -19.38 31.19 -16.43
N ILE A 385 -18.86 30.27 -15.64
CA ILE A 385 -17.83 29.31 -16.05
C ILE A 385 -18.17 27.94 -15.50
N ALA A 386 -17.72 26.91 -16.19
CA ALA A 386 -17.75 25.54 -15.71
C ALA A 386 -16.36 24.91 -15.77
N ILE A 387 -16.03 24.10 -14.77
CA ILE A 387 -14.81 23.28 -14.72
C ILE A 387 -15.25 21.83 -14.79
N ASP A 388 -14.73 21.12 -15.79
CA ASP A 388 -14.95 19.69 -15.96
C ASP A 388 -13.88 18.91 -15.19
N ILE A 389 -14.30 18.15 -14.20
CA ILE A 389 -13.43 17.34 -13.35
C ILE A 389 -13.72 15.87 -13.61
N ARG A 390 -12.73 15.17 -14.14
CA ARG A 390 -12.79 13.73 -14.28
C ARG A 390 -12.33 13.05 -13.00
N VAL A 391 -13.16 12.18 -12.44
CA VAL A 391 -12.84 11.43 -11.23
C VAL A 391 -12.64 9.96 -11.60
N ILE A 392 -11.39 9.50 -11.49
CA ILE A 392 -11.02 8.13 -11.84
C ILE A 392 -10.71 7.31 -10.59
N LYS A 393 -11.14 6.05 -10.63
CA LYS A 393 -10.69 5.01 -9.71
C LYS A 393 -9.78 4.06 -10.51
N PRO A 394 -8.45 4.06 -10.28
CA PRO A 394 -7.57 3.18 -11.03
C PRO A 394 -7.93 1.71 -10.75
N ALA A 395 -7.93 0.89 -11.78
CA ALA A 395 -8.09 -0.56 -11.66
C ALA A 395 -6.79 -1.12 -11.08
N VAL A 396 -6.65 -1.10 -9.76
CA VAL A 396 -5.52 -1.73 -9.07
C VAL A 396 -5.80 -3.23 -9.04
N PRO A 397 -4.88 -4.09 -9.52
CA PRO A 397 -5.04 -5.52 -9.36
C PRO A 397 -5.18 -5.85 -7.86
N PRO A 398 -6.10 -6.76 -7.48
CA PRO A 398 -6.27 -7.14 -6.10
C PRO A 398 -4.93 -7.62 -5.52
N PRO A 399 -4.58 -7.26 -4.28
CA PRO A 399 -3.35 -7.73 -3.66
C PRO A 399 -3.34 -9.26 -3.67
N ALA A 400 -2.20 -9.83 -4.09
CA ALA A 400 -2.05 -11.27 -4.19
C ALA A 400 -2.37 -11.95 -2.84
N ASP A 401 -2.98 -13.13 -2.93
CA ASP A 401 -3.36 -13.89 -1.74
C ASP A 401 -2.11 -14.29 -0.94
N PRO A 402 -2.20 -14.29 0.41
CA PRO A 402 -1.09 -14.70 1.26
C PRO A 402 -0.77 -16.18 1.06
N LYS A 403 0.52 -16.50 1.03
CA LYS A 403 1.08 -17.84 0.87
C LYS A 403 2.12 -18.10 1.94
N ILE A 404 2.16 -19.34 2.40
CA ILE A 404 3.19 -19.87 3.31
C ILE A 404 3.75 -21.12 2.65
N PHE A 405 5.06 -21.21 2.53
CA PHE A 405 5.78 -22.38 2.04
C PHE A 405 6.65 -22.93 3.16
N LEU A 406 6.39 -24.18 3.53
CA LEU A 406 7.18 -24.90 4.53
C LEU A 406 8.32 -25.64 3.81
N ALA A 407 9.50 -25.68 4.41
CA ALA A 407 10.62 -26.43 3.83
C ALA A 407 10.36 -27.94 3.87
N GLN A 408 9.66 -28.42 4.90
CA GLN A 408 9.32 -29.83 5.15
C GLN A 408 8.00 -29.91 5.93
N GLU A 409 7.32 -31.05 5.85
CA GLU A 409 6.10 -31.33 6.63
C GLU A 409 6.41 -31.62 8.10
N GLU A 410 7.52 -32.32 8.36
CA GLU A 410 7.99 -32.70 9.69
C GLU A 410 9.46 -32.31 9.88
N PHE A 411 9.78 -31.80 11.06
CA PHE A 411 11.13 -31.45 11.52
C PHE A 411 11.52 -32.33 12.69
N TYR A 412 12.79 -32.72 12.76
CA TYR A 412 13.30 -33.64 13.76
C TYR A 412 14.38 -33.00 14.61
N SER A 413 14.35 -33.25 15.93
CA SER A 413 15.36 -32.79 16.87
C SER A 413 15.54 -33.79 18.02
N PHE A 414 16.48 -33.50 18.93
CA PHE A 414 16.72 -34.29 20.14
C PHE A 414 16.58 -33.43 21.39
N ASP A 415 16.19 -34.03 22.50
CA ASP A 415 15.83 -33.32 23.74
C ASP A 415 16.97 -32.57 24.43
N LYS A 416 18.23 -32.82 24.03
CA LYS A 416 19.42 -32.09 24.51
C LYS A 416 19.97 -31.07 23.49
N ALA A 417 19.30 -30.89 22.34
CA ALA A 417 19.67 -29.86 21.37
C ALA A 417 19.51 -28.48 22.00
N GLN A 418 20.55 -27.65 21.93
CA GLN A 418 20.53 -26.27 22.42
C GLN A 418 19.80 -25.35 21.45
N ARG A 419 19.77 -25.70 20.15
CA ARG A 419 19.09 -24.91 19.13
C ARG A 419 18.35 -25.78 18.12
N THR A 420 17.04 -25.54 18.02
CA THR A 420 16.18 -26.10 16.97
C THR A 420 15.68 -24.98 16.06
N VAL A 421 15.76 -25.16 14.75
CA VAL A 421 15.36 -24.17 13.75
C VAL A 421 14.36 -24.78 12.77
N ILE A 422 13.26 -24.07 12.51
CA ILE A 422 12.23 -24.44 11.53
C ILE A 422 12.15 -23.32 10.47
N PRO A 423 12.73 -23.52 9.28
CA PRO A 423 12.68 -22.54 8.20
C PRO A 423 11.35 -22.59 7.42
N PHE A 424 10.83 -21.42 7.05
CA PHE A 424 9.67 -21.28 6.17
C PHE A 424 9.74 -19.99 5.35
N VAL A 425 8.93 -19.88 4.31
CA VAL A 425 8.77 -18.66 3.49
C VAL A 425 7.34 -18.18 3.61
N ALA A 426 7.14 -16.87 3.79
CA ALA A 426 5.82 -16.26 3.80
C ALA A 426 5.79 -14.98 2.95
N GLY A 427 4.70 -14.79 2.23
CA GLY A 427 4.51 -13.59 1.42
C GLY A 427 3.16 -13.54 0.72
N PRO A 428 2.84 -12.45 0.00
CA PRO A 428 3.68 -11.26 -0.14
C PRO A 428 3.67 -10.38 1.12
N ILE A 429 4.82 -9.78 1.45
CA ILE A 429 5.02 -8.81 2.54
C ILE A 429 5.38 -7.46 1.92
N SER A 430 4.58 -6.44 2.21
CA SER A 430 4.85 -5.06 1.81
C SER A 430 5.81 -4.38 2.81
N PRO A 431 6.51 -3.30 2.43
CA PRO A 431 7.29 -2.50 3.36
C PRO A 431 6.43 -2.03 4.55
N GLY A 432 6.79 -2.42 5.78
CA GLY A 432 6.00 -2.14 6.99
C GLY A 432 4.74 -3.00 7.18
N GLY A 433 4.58 -4.05 6.37
CA GLY A 433 3.48 -5.01 6.47
C GLY A 433 3.54 -5.90 7.70
N LYS A 434 2.46 -6.65 7.96
CA LYS A 434 2.38 -7.58 9.09
C LYS A 434 3.31 -8.77 8.86
N THR A 435 4.14 -9.07 9.87
CA THR A 435 4.93 -10.30 9.91
C THR A 435 4.03 -11.49 10.27
N PRO A 436 4.40 -12.72 9.85
CA PRO A 436 3.66 -13.91 10.19
C PRO A 436 3.64 -14.14 11.71
N THR A 437 2.56 -14.74 12.19
CA THR A 437 2.38 -15.13 13.59
C THR A 437 2.55 -16.64 13.71
N VAL A 438 3.19 -17.09 14.80
CA VAL A 438 3.51 -18.50 15.02
C VAL A 438 2.97 -18.93 16.37
N THR A 439 2.44 -20.14 16.44
CA THR A 439 2.02 -20.80 17.68
C THR A 439 2.56 -22.21 17.71
N VAL A 440 3.05 -22.65 18.86
CA VAL A 440 3.61 -24.00 19.07
C VAL A 440 2.83 -24.67 20.20
N GLN A 441 2.40 -25.92 19.98
CA GLN A 441 1.63 -26.71 20.94
C GLN A 441 2.23 -28.12 21.07
N PRO A 442 2.61 -28.60 22.28
CA PRO A 442 2.67 -27.88 23.56
C PRO A 442 3.50 -26.58 23.50
N SER A 443 3.26 -25.64 24.43
CA SER A 443 3.91 -24.33 24.39
C SER A 443 5.41 -24.44 24.67
N VAL A 444 6.21 -23.82 23.80
CA VAL A 444 7.68 -23.75 23.89
C VAL A 444 8.10 -22.31 23.61
N ALA A 445 9.13 -21.82 24.28
CA ALA A 445 9.70 -20.51 24.00
C ALA A 445 10.42 -20.52 22.64
N PHE A 446 10.09 -19.56 21.77
CA PHE A 446 10.72 -19.42 20.46
C PHE A 446 10.89 -17.94 20.09
N ARG A 447 11.82 -17.68 19.17
CA ARG A 447 12.00 -16.41 18.50
C ARG A 447 11.72 -16.57 17.02
N LEU A 448 10.92 -15.67 16.45
CA LEU A 448 10.76 -15.57 15.00
C LEU A 448 11.81 -14.59 14.44
N ALA A 449 12.64 -15.07 13.50
CA ALA A 449 13.63 -14.27 12.80
C ALA A 449 13.21 -14.06 11.34
N ASP A 450 13.18 -12.80 10.89
CA ASP A 450 13.05 -12.43 9.47
C ASP A 450 14.44 -12.37 8.84
N LEU A 451 14.70 -13.23 7.86
CA LEU A 451 15.96 -13.30 7.12
C LEU A 451 15.95 -12.40 5.87
N GLY A 452 14.86 -11.68 5.63
CA GLY A 452 14.68 -10.77 4.50
C GLY A 452 14.08 -11.44 3.26
N PRO A 453 14.01 -10.69 2.15
CA PRO A 453 13.35 -11.13 0.93
C PRO A 453 14.04 -12.34 0.31
N GLU A 454 13.23 -13.27 -0.21
CA GLU A 454 13.70 -14.35 -1.04
C GLU A 454 14.32 -13.77 -2.31
N GLN A 455 15.59 -14.12 -2.59
CA GLN A 455 16.26 -13.71 -3.82
C GLN A 455 15.57 -14.36 -5.01
N VAL A 456 14.83 -13.55 -5.77
CA VAL A 456 14.26 -13.94 -7.07
C VAL A 456 15.17 -13.37 -8.16
N ALA A 457 15.36 -14.10 -9.25
CA ALA A 457 16.12 -13.62 -10.40
C ALA A 457 15.40 -12.39 -11.02
N GLY A 458 16.02 -11.21 -10.88
CA GLY A 458 15.50 -9.93 -11.36
C GLY A 458 15.34 -8.90 -10.24
N THR A 459 15.72 -7.66 -10.49
CA THR A 459 15.62 -6.56 -9.51
C THR A 459 14.14 -6.28 -9.22
N PRO A 460 13.64 -6.51 -7.99
CA PRO A 460 12.27 -6.10 -7.65
C PRO A 460 12.20 -4.58 -7.73
N ALA A 461 11.11 -4.05 -8.28
CA ALA A 461 10.85 -2.61 -8.22
C ALA A 461 10.83 -2.17 -6.74
N ALA A 462 11.49 -1.05 -6.42
CA ALA A 462 11.53 -0.52 -5.06
C ALA A 462 10.09 -0.30 -4.55
N GLY A 463 9.74 -0.94 -3.42
CA GLY A 463 8.40 -0.86 -2.82
C GLY A 463 7.44 -1.99 -3.20
N ALA A 464 7.84 -2.96 -4.04
CA ALA A 464 7.02 -4.13 -4.34
C ALA A 464 6.91 -5.08 -3.15
N ALA A 465 5.76 -5.74 -3.01
CA ALA A 465 5.57 -6.76 -1.98
C ALA A 465 6.31 -8.05 -2.37
N THR A 466 7.12 -8.59 -1.46
CA THR A 466 8.03 -9.72 -1.70
C THR A 466 7.75 -10.89 -0.77
N ASN A 467 8.16 -12.09 -1.16
CA ASN A 467 8.22 -13.21 -0.22
C ASN A 467 9.44 -13.06 0.67
N HIS A 468 9.32 -13.33 1.97
CA HIS A 468 10.41 -13.28 2.94
C HIS A 468 10.71 -14.66 3.49
N LYS A 469 11.99 -14.92 3.77
CA LYS A 469 12.46 -16.13 4.45
C LYS A 469 12.41 -15.90 5.96
N PHE A 470 11.84 -16.84 6.70
CA PHE A 470 11.73 -16.79 8.14
C PHE A 470 12.30 -18.05 8.80
N GLU A 471 12.74 -17.90 10.03
CA GLU A 471 13.15 -19.00 10.90
C GLU A 471 12.43 -18.91 12.24
N ILE A 472 11.82 -20.02 12.67
CA ILE A 472 11.40 -20.20 14.05
C ILE A 472 12.59 -20.79 14.80
N GLN A 473 13.16 -20.05 15.73
CA GLN A 473 14.35 -20.41 16.49
C GLN A 473 13.95 -20.74 17.93
N ILE A 474 14.11 -22.00 18.32
CA ILE A 474 13.95 -22.47 19.69
C ILE A 474 15.37 -22.60 20.27
N THR A 475 15.70 -21.75 21.24
CA THR A 475 17.06 -21.61 21.80
C THR A 475 17.23 -22.31 23.15
N GLU A 476 16.28 -23.15 23.53
CA GLU A 476 16.32 -23.93 24.76
C GLU A 476 16.03 -25.41 24.45
N PRO A 477 16.58 -26.35 25.23
CA PRO A 477 16.27 -27.77 25.10
C PRO A 477 14.78 -28.05 25.25
N VAL A 478 14.23 -28.79 24.30
CA VAL A 478 12.79 -29.12 24.24
C VAL A 478 12.59 -30.55 24.74
N PRO A 479 11.62 -30.83 25.63
CA PRO A 479 11.33 -32.20 26.04
C PRO A 479 10.98 -33.11 24.86
N ALA A 480 11.36 -34.39 24.95
CA ALA A 480 10.98 -35.38 23.94
C ALA A 480 9.45 -35.49 23.81
N GLY A 481 8.96 -35.46 22.57
CA GLY A 481 7.53 -35.42 22.26
C GLY A 481 7.23 -34.88 20.87
N GLU A 482 5.95 -34.75 20.54
CA GLU A 482 5.47 -34.18 19.28
C GLU A 482 4.87 -32.79 19.52
N TYR A 483 5.26 -31.84 18.68
CA TYR A 483 4.85 -30.45 18.77
C TYR A 483 4.24 -30.01 17.43
N THR A 484 3.05 -29.42 17.47
CA THR A 484 2.40 -28.82 16.31
C THR A 484 2.77 -27.34 16.23
N VAL A 485 3.29 -26.93 15.09
CA VAL A 485 3.68 -25.55 14.81
C VAL A 485 2.72 -24.99 13.76
N ARG A 486 1.91 -24.01 14.15
CA ARG A 486 0.95 -23.34 13.27
C ARG A 486 1.44 -21.93 12.95
N ILE A 487 1.59 -21.65 11.66
CA ILE A 487 2.03 -20.35 11.11
C ILE A 487 0.85 -19.69 10.41
N THR A 488 0.57 -18.43 10.73
CA THR A 488 -0.50 -17.65 10.10
C THR A 488 0.07 -16.37 9.52
N HIS A 489 -0.16 -16.14 8.22
CA HIS A 489 0.27 -14.95 7.49
C HIS A 489 -0.93 -14.19 6.93
N ALA A 490 -0.87 -12.86 6.98
CA ALA A 490 -1.91 -11.98 6.45
C ALA A 490 -1.32 -11.04 5.39
N ASN A 491 -2.01 -10.88 4.26
CA ASN A 491 -1.63 -9.87 3.27
C ASN A 491 -2.09 -8.46 3.70
N ILE A 492 -1.73 -7.44 2.92
CA ILE A 492 -2.09 -6.04 3.22
C ILE A 492 -3.61 -5.79 3.23
N ALA A 493 -4.40 -6.62 2.55
CA ALA A 493 -5.86 -6.59 2.56
C ALA A 493 -6.49 -7.36 3.75
N GLY A 494 -5.67 -7.96 4.62
CA GLY A 494 -6.15 -8.70 5.79
C GLY A 494 -6.69 -10.10 5.49
N LYS A 495 -6.60 -10.60 4.25
CA LYS A 495 -6.80 -12.03 3.99
C LYS A 495 -5.72 -12.82 4.72
N GLN A 496 -6.08 -13.99 5.24
CA GLN A 496 -5.17 -14.83 6.02
C GLN A 496 -5.03 -16.22 5.39
N THR A 497 -3.82 -16.76 5.49
CA THR A 497 -3.50 -18.16 5.19
C THR A 497 -2.78 -18.76 6.38
N THR A 498 -3.10 -20.01 6.69
CA THR A 498 -2.47 -20.78 7.79
C THR A 498 -1.83 -22.04 7.23
N ALA A 499 -0.65 -22.37 7.74
CA ALA A 499 0.05 -23.63 7.46
C ALA A 499 0.47 -24.30 8.78
N GLU A 500 0.50 -25.62 8.80
CA GLU A 500 0.88 -26.42 9.97
C GLU A 500 2.04 -27.35 9.62
N THR A 501 2.99 -27.49 10.55
CA THR A 501 4.10 -28.44 10.48
C THR A 501 4.29 -29.10 11.85
N ARG A 502 4.98 -30.24 11.89
CA ARG A 502 5.27 -30.97 13.13
C ARG A 502 6.75 -30.91 13.47
N LEU A 503 7.06 -30.70 14.74
CA LEU A 503 8.38 -30.90 15.32
C LEU A 503 8.33 -32.15 16.21
N VAL A 504 9.11 -33.16 15.86
CA VAL A 504 9.25 -34.40 16.64
C VAL A 504 10.61 -34.39 17.33
N VAL A 505 10.59 -34.40 18.66
CA VAL A 505 11.79 -34.38 19.50
C VAL A 505 12.01 -35.75 20.11
N PHE A 506 13.15 -36.36 19.82
CA PHE A 506 13.53 -37.68 20.31
C PHE A 506 14.38 -37.60 21.59
N PRO A 507 14.35 -38.61 22.47
CA PRO A 507 15.25 -38.66 23.62
C PRO A 507 16.71 -38.85 23.18
N SER A 508 17.66 -38.13 23.79
CA SER A 508 19.09 -38.22 23.46
C SER A 508 19.75 -39.46 24.06
N ARG A 509 19.42 -40.63 23.50
CA ARG A 509 19.97 -41.95 23.87
C ARG A 509 20.00 -42.88 22.67
N LEU A 510 20.65 -44.04 22.80
CA LEU A 510 20.52 -45.15 21.86
C LEU A 510 19.60 -46.23 22.44
N ASN A 511 18.89 -46.95 21.58
CA ASN A 511 18.05 -48.09 21.96
C ASN A 511 18.90 -49.32 22.32
N ASN A 512 20.04 -49.50 21.66
CA ASN A 512 20.96 -50.63 21.85
C ASN A 512 22.23 -50.25 22.65
N ALA A 513 22.13 -49.26 23.54
CA ALA A 513 23.28 -48.79 24.34
C ALA A 513 23.91 -49.93 25.18
N GLU A 514 23.08 -50.78 25.78
CA GLU A 514 23.54 -51.91 26.62
C GLU A 514 24.32 -52.95 25.81
N ASP A 515 23.93 -53.21 24.57
CA ASP A 515 24.64 -54.15 23.68
C ASP A 515 26.04 -53.60 23.30
N ILE A 516 26.14 -52.30 23.04
CA ILE A 516 27.42 -51.63 22.75
C ILE A 516 28.31 -51.64 24.00
N ASP A 517 27.75 -51.38 25.18
CA ASP A 517 28.46 -51.47 26.46
C ASP A 517 29.00 -52.89 26.70
N ALA A 518 28.18 -53.92 26.48
CA ALA A 518 28.60 -55.32 26.59
C ALA A 518 29.72 -55.66 25.58
N ALA A 519 29.61 -55.17 24.33
CA ALA A 519 30.62 -55.37 23.30
C ALA A 519 31.97 -54.71 23.66
N LEU A 520 31.94 -53.48 24.19
CA LEU A 520 33.14 -52.78 24.66
C LEU A 520 33.85 -53.53 25.79
N GLN A 521 33.10 -54.17 26.69
CA GLN A 521 33.66 -54.87 27.85
C GLN A 521 34.16 -56.29 27.52
N GLN A 522 33.48 -57.01 26.62
CA GLN A 522 33.71 -58.44 26.40
C GLN A 522 34.37 -58.79 25.07
N PHE A 523 34.22 -57.93 24.05
CA PHE A 523 34.64 -58.24 22.67
C PHE A 523 35.63 -57.22 22.09
N CYS A 524 36.11 -56.26 22.90
CA CYS A 524 37.17 -55.35 22.50
C CYS A 524 38.55 -56.01 22.69
N TYR A 525 39.16 -56.48 21.60
CA TYR A 525 40.44 -57.19 21.62
C TYR A 525 41.53 -56.50 20.79
N TYR A 526 42.77 -56.56 21.27
CA TYR A 526 43.94 -56.12 20.51
C TYR A 526 44.10 -56.90 19.19
N GLY A 527 44.45 -56.18 18.12
CA GLY A 527 44.67 -56.73 16.78
C GLY A 527 43.40 -57.14 16.01
N TYR A 528 42.21 -56.91 16.57
CA TYR A 528 40.93 -57.15 15.92
C TYR A 528 40.18 -55.84 15.65
N SER A 529 39.30 -55.86 14.64
CA SER A 529 38.38 -54.75 14.39
C SER A 529 37.24 -54.75 15.40
N PHE A 530 37.04 -53.62 16.07
CA PHE A 530 35.84 -53.34 16.84
C PHE A 530 34.80 -52.66 15.94
N GLN A 531 33.60 -53.21 15.88
CA GLN A 531 32.49 -52.71 15.06
C GLN A 531 31.36 -52.22 15.96
N VAL A 532 30.77 -51.08 15.60
CA VAL A 532 29.61 -50.51 16.27
C VAL A 532 28.53 -50.23 15.24
N THR A 533 27.31 -50.66 15.54
CA THR A 533 26.08 -50.26 14.83
C THR A 533 25.15 -49.62 15.83
N ALA A 534 24.88 -48.32 15.68
CA ALA A 534 24.06 -47.55 16.60
C ALA A 534 22.58 -47.55 16.17
N GLU A 535 21.68 -47.75 17.13
CA GLU A 535 20.22 -47.70 16.89
C GLU A 535 19.60 -46.52 17.63
N PRO A 536 19.42 -45.35 16.98
CA PRO A 536 18.78 -44.21 17.60
C PRO A 536 17.26 -44.40 17.70
N PRO A 537 16.59 -43.70 18.64
CA PRO A 537 15.14 -43.76 18.83
C PRO A 537 14.34 -43.17 17.66
N SER A 538 14.99 -42.53 16.70
CA SER A 538 14.35 -41.97 15.51
C SER A 538 13.82 -43.01 14.53
N ALA A 539 14.16 -44.30 14.68
CA ALA A 539 13.62 -45.42 13.89
C ALA A 539 13.60 -45.18 12.37
N GLY A 540 14.64 -44.53 11.84
CA GLY A 540 14.78 -44.23 10.40
C GLY A 540 14.10 -42.93 9.92
N LYS A 541 13.37 -42.21 10.78
CA LYS A 541 12.80 -40.89 10.45
C LYS A 541 13.88 -39.84 10.17
N ILE A 542 15.03 -39.96 10.83
CA ILE A 542 16.21 -39.12 10.58
C ILE A 542 17.17 -39.88 9.66
N PRO A 543 17.62 -39.29 8.54
CA PRO A 543 18.59 -39.90 7.64
C PRO A 543 19.89 -40.27 8.36
N ALA A 544 20.43 -41.47 8.08
CA ALA A 544 21.68 -41.95 8.68
C ALA A 544 22.86 -40.97 8.49
N ALA A 545 22.88 -40.24 7.38
CA ALA A 545 23.91 -39.24 7.05
C ALA A 545 23.95 -38.04 8.02
N GLN A 546 22.92 -37.82 8.84
CA GLN A 546 22.94 -36.80 9.89
C GLN A 546 23.61 -37.29 11.18
N PHE A 547 23.92 -38.59 11.30
CA PHE A 547 24.62 -39.13 12.46
C PHE A 547 26.12 -39.19 12.23
N ARG A 548 26.84 -39.20 13.34
CA ARG A 548 28.29 -39.10 13.43
C ARG A 548 28.74 -40.15 14.44
N THR A 549 29.34 -41.22 13.95
CA THR A 549 29.85 -42.31 14.79
C THR A 549 31.37 -42.28 14.78
N SER A 550 31.99 -42.30 15.96
CA SER A 550 33.43 -42.37 16.09
C SER A 550 33.83 -43.45 17.10
N ILE A 551 34.91 -44.15 16.78
CA ILE A 551 35.62 -45.08 17.66
C ILE A 551 37.01 -44.50 17.83
N ALA A 552 37.30 -43.90 18.97
CA ALA A 552 38.59 -43.33 19.32
C ALA A 552 39.41 -44.35 20.11
N VAL A 553 40.72 -44.42 19.85
CA VAL A 553 41.66 -45.27 20.56
C VAL A 553 42.66 -44.35 21.29
N GLY A 554 42.92 -44.61 22.57
CA GLY A 554 43.69 -43.72 23.46
C GLY A 554 45.06 -43.32 22.88
N GLY A 555 45.42 -42.04 23.07
CA GLY A 555 46.69 -41.45 22.61
C GLY A 555 46.57 -40.54 21.39
N GLY A 556 45.82 -39.43 21.48
CA GLY A 556 45.88 -38.31 20.52
C GLY A 556 45.42 -38.58 19.09
N ASP A 557 44.98 -39.80 18.78
CA ASP A 557 44.70 -40.23 17.41
C ASP A 557 43.29 -39.76 16.97
N GLN A 558 43.23 -38.54 16.42
CA GLN A 558 42.04 -37.98 15.78
C GLN A 558 41.76 -38.72 14.47
N GLN A 559 41.00 -39.82 14.53
CA GLN A 559 40.38 -40.34 13.31
C GLN A 559 39.10 -39.55 12.97
N PRO A 560 38.83 -39.35 11.68
CA PRO A 560 37.70 -38.57 11.22
C PRO A 560 36.40 -39.26 11.63
N VAL A 561 35.50 -38.45 12.17
CA VAL A 561 34.13 -38.84 12.49
C VAL A 561 33.47 -39.39 11.24
N VAL A 562 33.03 -40.65 11.26
CA VAL A 562 32.42 -41.28 10.09
C VAL A 562 30.95 -40.84 10.01
N PRO A 563 30.48 -40.34 8.85
CA PRO A 563 29.07 -40.07 8.66
C PRO A 563 28.29 -41.38 8.63
N GLY A 564 27.26 -41.49 9.45
CA GLY A 564 26.45 -42.70 9.56
C GLY A 564 26.32 -43.23 11.00
N LEU A 565 25.60 -44.33 11.10
CA LEU A 565 25.32 -45.05 12.35
C LEU A 565 26.25 -46.26 12.57
N GLN A 566 27.17 -46.53 11.63
CA GLN A 566 28.08 -47.66 11.70
C GLN A 566 29.52 -47.17 11.64
N ALA A 567 30.38 -47.76 12.46
CA ALA A 567 31.82 -47.54 12.43
C ALA A 567 32.56 -48.82 12.75
N GLN A 568 33.76 -48.96 12.17
CA GLN A 568 34.67 -50.06 12.45
C GLN A 568 36.08 -49.51 12.63
N ARG A 569 36.81 -50.00 13.63
CA ARG A 569 38.20 -49.63 13.85
C ARG A 569 39.03 -50.79 14.38
N ASP A 570 40.20 -50.99 13.79
CA ASP A 570 41.20 -51.93 14.30
C ASP A 570 41.84 -51.39 15.59
N ILE A 571 41.95 -52.25 16.60
CA ILE A 571 42.45 -51.86 17.93
C ILE A 571 43.94 -52.22 18.05
N PRO A 572 44.87 -51.24 17.99
CA PRO A 572 46.30 -51.50 18.11
C PRO A 572 46.72 -51.87 19.52
N ALA A 573 47.87 -52.54 19.64
CA ALA A 573 48.45 -52.94 20.94
C ALA A 573 48.79 -51.75 21.85
N SER A 574 49.04 -50.58 21.26
CA SER A 574 49.29 -49.31 21.96
C SER A 574 48.04 -48.71 22.62
N ALA A 575 46.85 -49.23 22.32
CA ALA A 575 45.60 -48.73 22.85
C ALA A 575 45.46 -48.95 24.36
N SER A 576 45.32 -47.87 25.12
CA SER A 576 44.95 -47.94 26.54
C SER A 576 43.43 -47.92 26.76
N THR A 577 42.70 -47.21 25.91
CA THR A 577 41.24 -47.03 26.00
C THR A 577 40.62 -47.02 24.61
N VAL A 578 39.38 -47.50 24.49
CA VAL A 578 38.55 -47.38 23.28
C VAL A 578 37.28 -46.64 23.63
N THR A 579 37.07 -45.46 23.05
CA THR A 579 35.91 -44.61 23.29
C THR A 579 35.00 -44.62 22.07
N VAL A 580 33.74 -44.98 22.27
CA VAL A 580 32.70 -44.91 21.24
C VAL A 580 31.87 -43.68 21.51
N ARG A 581 31.70 -42.83 20.49
CA ARG A 581 30.80 -41.68 20.54
C ARG A 581 29.86 -41.70 19.35
N VAL A 582 28.57 -41.52 19.63
CA VAL A 582 27.52 -41.37 18.62
C VAL A 582 26.86 -40.03 18.86
N ALA A 583 26.85 -39.18 17.83
CA ALA A 583 26.21 -37.87 17.86
C ALA A 583 25.29 -37.69 16.66
N TRP A 584 24.23 -36.92 16.83
CA TRP A 584 23.41 -36.38 15.74
C TRP A 584 23.88 -34.97 15.40
N GLN A 585 23.94 -34.64 14.12
CA GLN A 585 24.24 -33.30 13.63
C GLN A 585 22.98 -32.68 13.02
N ASN A 586 22.54 -31.55 13.58
CA ASN A 586 21.39 -30.81 13.08
C ASN A 586 21.71 -30.25 11.67
N PRO A 587 20.89 -30.54 10.64
CA PRO A 587 21.16 -30.12 9.26
C PRO A 587 20.99 -28.60 9.03
N TYR A 588 20.29 -27.89 9.91
CA TYR A 588 20.02 -26.46 9.80
C TYR A 588 20.98 -25.61 10.63
N THR A 589 21.34 -26.07 11.83
CA THR A 589 22.22 -25.30 12.74
C THR A 589 23.67 -25.77 12.71
N GLY A 590 23.92 -27.00 12.24
CA GLY A 590 25.24 -27.65 12.32
C GLY A 590 25.63 -28.15 13.71
N GLU A 591 24.79 -27.91 14.72
CA GLU A 591 25.01 -28.32 16.11
C GLU A 591 25.08 -29.85 16.23
N GLN A 592 25.96 -30.35 17.12
CA GLN A 592 26.07 -31.78 17.41
C GLN A 592 25.51 -32.11 18.79
N VAL A 593 24.57 -33.06 18.84
CA VAL A 593 24.00 -33.60 20.08
C VAL A 593 24.54 -35.01 20.29
N THR A 594 25.28 -35.21 21.39
CA THR A 594 25.79 -36.54 21.75
C THR A 594 24.63 -37.41 22.27
N LEU A 595 24.41 -38.55 21.62
CA LEU A 595 23.41 -39.56 21.99
C LEU A 595 24.01 -40.65 22.89
N TYR A 596 25.29 -40.95 22.70
CA TYR A 596 26.00 -41.98 23.45
C TYR A 596 27.49 -41.69 23.49
N GLU A 597 28.12 -41.88 24.66
CA GLU A 597 29.56 -41.76 24.84
C GLU A 597 30.02 -42.65 25.99
N ARG A 598 30.83 -43.67 25.68
CA ARG A 598 31.37 -44.63 26.64
C ARG A 598 32.75 -45.11 26.23
N SER A 599 33.55 -45.49 27.23
CA SER A 599 34.90 -46.01 27.03
C SER A 599 35.04 -47.41 27.62
N GLY A 600 35.77 -48.27 26.91
CA GLY A 600 36.20 -49.60 27.35
C GLY A 600 37.72 -49.74 27.33
N THR A 601 38.21 -50.81 27.94
CA THR A 601 39.63 -51.18 27.93
C THR A 601 39.81 -52.43 27.06
N PRO A 602 40.65 -52.38 26.01
CA PRO A 602 40.94 -53.55 25.19
C PRO A 602 41.59 -54.67 25.99
N GLN A 603 41.31 -55.91 25.59
CA GLN A 603 41.85 -57.11 26.23
C GLN A 603 42.68 -57.93 25.24
N GLN A 604 43.60 -58.76 25.73
CA GLN A 604 44.28 -59.75 24.90
C GLN A 604 43.35 -60.95 24.67
N ARG A 605 43.09 -61.30 23.40
CA ARG A 605 42.29 -62.47 23.07
C ARG A 605 43.02 -63.74 23.52
N TYR A 606 42.28 -64.73 24.01
CA TYR A 606 42.83 -66.02 24.39
C TYR A 606 43.21 -66.87 23.16
N PRO A 607 44.22 -67.75 23.26
CA PRO A 607 44.57 -68.65 22.16
C PRO A 607 43.46 -69.67 21.87
N GLN A 608 43.25 -70.01 20.61
CA GLN A 608 42.26 -71.01 20.22
C GLN A 608 42.87 -72.41 20.27
N ILE A 609 42.27 -73.30 21.06
CA ILE A 609 42.72 -74.68 21.19
C ILE A 609 41.83 -75.56 20.30
N ALA A 610 42.40 -76.05 19.20
CA ALA A 610 41.73 -76.94 18.26
C ALA A 610 42.05 -78.40 18.61
N VAL A 611 40.99 -79.17 18.83
CA VAL A 611 41.04 -80.60 19.19
C VAL A 611 40.35 -81.51 18.17
N SER A 612 40.02 -80.97 16.98
CA SER A 612 39.27 -81.71 15.94
C SER A 612 40.08 -82.84 15.29
N ASN A 613 41.41 -82.70 15.23
CA ASN A 613 42.32 -83.65 14.58
C ASN A 613 43.06 -84.54 15.59
N VAL A 614 42.53 -84.64 16.80
CA VAL A 614 43.15 -85.41 17.87
C VAL A 614 43.20 -86.88 17.48
N LYS A 615 44.40 -87.46 17.55
CA LYS A 615 44.64 -88.89 17.40
C LYS A 615 45.06 -89.47 18.72
N VAL A 616 44.56 -90.66 19.00
CA VAL A 616 44.87 -91.40 20.23
C VAL A 616 45.64 -92.63 19.80
N ASP A 617 46.92 -92.66 20.15
CA ASP A 617 47.79 -93.80 19.93
C ASP A 617 47.93 -94.56 21.26
N PRO A 618 47.20 -95.67 21.45
CA PRO A 618 47.27 -96.48 22.67
C PRO A 618 48.58 -97.28 22.66
N THR A 619 49.70 -96.62 22.92
CA THR A 619 51.02 -97.26 23.01
C THR A 619 51.21 -97.87 24.39
N ILE A 620 50.38 -98.86 24.72
CA ILE A 620 50.34 -99.44 26.07
C ILE A 620 51.43 -100.52 26.18
N ASN A 621 52.57 -100.14 26.75
CA ASN A 621 53.60 -101.10 27.15
C ASN A 621 53.15 -101.78 28.44
N PRO A 622 53.13 -103.14 28.53
CA PRO A 622 52.73 -103.85 29.75
C PRO A 622 53.48 -103.38 31.00
N ARG A 623 54.73 -102.91 30.86
CA ARG A 623 55.58 -102.43 31.96
C ARG A 623 55.44 -100.92 32.25
N ASN A 624 54.88 -100.14 31.33
CA ASN A 624 54.65 -98.70 31.49
C ASN A 624 53.44 -98.27 30.62
N PRO A 625 52.21 -98.38 31.13
CA PRO A 625 51.01 -98.07 30.35
C PRO A 625 50.86 -96.56 30.14
N GLU A 626 51.20 -96.10 28.95
CA GLU A 626 51.08 -94.71 28.51
C GLU A 626 50.15 -94.61 27.29
N ILE A 627 49.37 -93.54 27.25
CA ILE A 627 48.53 -93.19 26.10
C ILE A 627 49.02 -91.88 25.57
N LEU A 628 49.33 -91.85 24.27
CA LEU A 628 49.75 -90.64 23.60
C LEU A 628 48.55 -90.05 22.85
N VAL A 629 48.21 -88.82 23.20
CA VAL A 629 47.18 -88.03 22.54
C VAL A 629 47.90 -86.95 21.73
N THR A 630 47.89 -87.09 20.41
CA THR A 630 48.56 -86.18 19.47
C THR A 630 47.54 -85.36 18.67
N GLY A 631 48.01 -84.35 17.93
CA GLY A 631 47.16 -83.56 17.04
C GLY A 631 46.37 -82.43 17.72
N ILE A 632 46.73 -82.07 18.96
CA ILE A 632 46.21 -80.87 19.63
C ILE A 632 46.95 -79.65 19.07
N MET A 633 46.20 -78.69 18.54
CA MET A 633 46.78 -77.46 17.99
C MET A 633 46.35 -76.26 18.83
N ILE A 634 47.31 -75.46 19.30
CA ILE A 634 47.04 -74.19 19.97
C ILE A 634 47.42 -73.06 19.03
N LEU A 635 46.42 -72.38 18.49
CA LEU A 635 46.57 -71.30 17.52
C LEU A 635 46.76 -69.96 18.24
N PRO A 636 47.86 -69.23 17.96
CA PRO A 636 48.10 -67.93 18.58
C PRO A 636 47.07 -66.89 18.10
N PRO A 637 46.59 -65.99 18.97
CA PRO A 637 45.73 -64.88 18.58
C PRO A 637 46.54 -63.73 17.97
N PHE A 638 45.86 -62.71 17.43
CA PHE A 638 46.51 -61.44 17.12
C PHE A 638 46.96 -60.72 18.39
N ILE A 639 48.13 -60.07 18.32
CA ILE A 639 48.70 -59.23 19.39
C ILE A 639 48.74 -57.76 19.01
N ASP A 640 48.64 -57.45 17.71
CA ASP A 640 48.52 -56.11 17.15
C ASP A 640 47.86 -56.17 15.76
N VAL A 641 47.55 -55.02 15.17
CA VAL A 641 46.93 -54.93 13.83
C VAL A 641 47.84 -55.60 12.80
N GLY A 642 47.34 -56.68 12.19
CA GLY A 642 48.07 -57.46 11.20
C GLY A 642 49.21 -58.32 11.77
N ARG A 643 49.40 -58.39 13.10
CA ARG A 643 50.47 -59.15 13.75
C ARG A 643 49.93 -60.22 14.68
N GLN A 644 50.21 -61.48 14.35
CA GLN A 644 49.88 -62.64 15.18
C GLN A 644 50.95 -62.86 16.25
N ALA A 645 50.54 -63.40 17.41
CA ALA A 645 51.50 -63.81 18.44
C ALA A 645 52.42 -64.91 17.88
N SER A 646 53.69 -64.90 18.30
CA SER A 646 54.57 -66.03 18.04
C SER A 646 54.14 -67.21 18.93
N PRO A 647 54.38 -68.46 18.51
CA PRO A 647 54.08 -69.62 19.35
C PRO A 647 54.80 -69.62 20.72
N GLU A 648 55.90 -68.88 20.86
CA GLU A 648 56.63 -68.69 22.13
C GLU A 648 55.90 -67.77 23.12
N ASP A 649 54.95 -66.95 22.63
CA ASP A 649 54.13 -66.05 23.45
C ASP A 649 52.97 -66.79 24.15
N ILE A 650 52.73 -68.05 23.78
CA ILE A 650 51.79 -68.94 24.45
C ILE A 650 52.42 -69.39 25.77
N LYS A 651 51.77 -69.05 26.89
CA LYS A 651 52.21 -69.34 28.26
C LYS A 651 51.14 -70.14 29.00
N ASP A 652 51.50 -70.71 30.15
CA ASP A 652 50.58 -71.43 31.04
C ASP A 652 49.77 -72.55 30.35
N VAL A 653 50.38 -73.30 29.44
CA VAL A 653 49.74 -74.48 28.85
C VAL A 653 49.63 -75.58 29.90
N ARG A 654 48.40 -75.94 30.28
CA ARG A 654 48.11 -76.93 31.32
C ARG A 654 47.10 -77.95 30.82
N VAL A 655 47.20 -79.17 31.36
CA VAL A 655 46.23 -80.24 31.16
C VAL A 655 45.70 -80.70 32.50
N GLN A 656 44.39 -80.89 32.60
CA GLN A 656 43.71 -81.40 33.78
C GLN A 656 42.81 -82.57 33.37
N ILE A 657 42.81 -83.64 34.16
CA ILE A 657 41.87 -84.75 33.95
C ILE A 657 40.55 -84.35 34.59
N THR A 658 39.49 -84.23 33.78
CA THR A 658 38.15 -83.83 34.24
C THR A 658 37.30 -85.02 34.64
N ARG A 659 37.53 -86.18 34.00
CA ARG A 659 36.86 -87.45 34.32
C ARG A 659 37.77 -88.61 33.95
N ALA A 660 37.80 -89.64 34.78
CA ALA A 660 38.47 -90.89 34.50
C ALA A 660 37.63 -92.06 35.01
N ASP A 661 37.41 -93.04 34.14
CA ASP A 661 36.73 -94.29 34.47
C ASP A 661 37.57 -95.44 33.93
N ILE A 662 38.58 -95.83 34.72
CA ILE A 662 39.50 -96.92 34.41
C ILE A 662 39.66 -97.76 35.69
N PRO A 663 39.11 -99.00 35.72
CA PRO A 663 39.20 -99.84 36.90
C PRO A 663 40.65 -100.13 37.31
N ASN A 664 40.98 -99.88 38.58
CA ASN A 664 42.29 -100.16 39.21
C ASN A 664 43.49 -99.31 38.75
N TYR A 665 43.28 -98.25 37.95
CA TYR A 665 44.35 -97.32 37.54
C TYR A 665 43.98 -95.87 37.85
N LYS A 666 44.97 -95.07 38.27
CA LYS A 666 44.85 -93.62 38.42
C LYS A 666 45.59 -92.94 37.27
N PRO A 667 44.90 -92.25 36.35
CA PRO A 667 45.58 -91.54 35.27
C PRO A 667 46.23 -90.24 35.79
N SER A 668 47.43 -89.95 35.28
CA SER A 668 48.09 -88.65 35.39
C SER A 668 48.42 -88.14 33.98
N ALA A 669 48.18 -86.85 33.70
CA ALA A 669 48.36 -86.27 32.36
C ALA A 669 49.44 -85.19 32.38
N THR A 670 50.33 -85.23 31.39
CA THR A 670 51.33 -84.18 31.14
C THR A 670 51.23 -83.71 29.70
N ILE A 671 51.34 -82.40 29.49
CA ILE A 671 51.30 -81.80 28.16
C ILE A 671 52.69 -81.28 27.79
N GLN A 672 53.14 -81.58 26.58
CA GLN A 672 54.43 -81.14 26.05
C GLN A 672 54.25 -80.59 24.64
N ARG A 673 55.05 -79.58 24.30
CA ARG A 673 55.05 -78.98 22.97
C ARG A 673 55.84 -79.89 22.03
N SER A 674 55.19 -80.41 20.99
CA SER A 674 55.78 -81.32 20.01
C SER A 674 56.20 -80.63 18.71
N GLY A 675 55.69 -79.41 18.46
CA GLY A 675 56.04 -78.62 17.28
C GLY A 675 55.73 -77.13 17.44
N ALA A 676 55.65 -76.38 16.34
CA ALA A 676 55.45 -74.94 16.38
C ALA A 676 54.15 -74.57 17.12
N THR A 677 53.01 -75.11 16.72
CA THR A 677 51.69 -74.89 17.35
C THR A 677 51.06 -76.18 17.86
N THR A 678 51.77 -77.30 17.79
CA THR A 678 51.28 -78.64 18.14
C THR A 678 51.75 -79.07 19.52
N TYR A 679 50.85 -79.74 20.24
CA TYR A 679 51.06 -80.23 21.59
C TYR A 679 50.61 -81.69 21.68
N ASP A 680 51.36 -82.46 22.45
CA ASP A 680 51.06 -83.86 22.75
C ASP A 680 50.77 -84.00 24.23
N VAL A 681 49.73 -84.75 24.57
CA VAL A 681 49.42 -85.11 25.95
C VAL A 681 49.80 -86.57 26.16
N ARG A 682 50.63 -86.81 27.17
CA ARG A 682 50.94 -88.16 27.67
C ARG A 682 50.10 -88.43 28.90
N ILE A 683 49.25 -89.45 28.82
CA ILE A 683 48.48 -89.95 29.96
C ILE A 683 49.18 -91.20 30.46
N ARG A 684 49.71 -91.16 31.67
CA ARG A 684 50.30 -92.31 32.36
C ARG A 684 49.25 -92.93 33.27
N LEU A 685 49.13 -94.26 33.24
CA LEU A 685 48.19 -94.98 34.09
C LEU A 685 48.95 -95.61 35.27
N ASP A 686 48.73 -95.09 36.47
CA ASP A 686 49.39 -95.60 37.68
C ASP A 686 48.53 -96.71 38.32
N GLY A 687 49.00 -97.96 38.27
CA GLY A 687 48.28 -99.16 38.74
C GLY A 687 49.13 -100.44 38.70
N PRO A 688 48.53 -101.64 38.83
CA PRO A 688 49.25 -102.92 38.88
C PRO A 688 49.96 -103.26 37.56
N ILE A 689 51.27 -103.54 37.61
CA ILE A 689 52.11 -103.86 36.44
C ILE A 689 52.60 -105.32 36.55
N PRO A 690 52.63 -106.13 35.46
CA PRO A 690 52.32 -105.78 34.09
C PRO A 690 50.84 -105.84 33.71
N VAL A 691 50.40 -104.95 32.80
CA VAL A 691 49.05 -104.97 32.23
C VAL A 691 48.84 -106.24 31.39
N ARG A 692 47.80 -107.03 31.69
CA ARG A 692 47.45 -108.22 30.90
C ARG A 692 46.59 -107.83 29.70
N ARG A 693 46.88 -108.39 28.51
CA ARG A 693 46.12 -108.17 27.26
C ARG A 693 44.63 -108.51 27.46
N GLY A 694 43.73 -107.62 27.05
CA GLY A 694 42.27 -107.74 27.19
C GLY A 694 41.71 -107.45 28.58
N ARG A 695 42.43 -106.72 29.46
CA ARG A 695 41.97 -106.42 30.85
C ARG A 695 41.89 -104.94 31.20
N LEU A 696 42.25 -104.04 30.29
CA LEU A 696 42.24 -102.61 30.53
C LEU A 696 41.28 -101.96 29.54
N ASP A 697 40.05 -101.72 29.95
CA ASP A 697 39.06 -100.94 29.20
C ASP A 697 38.54 -99.79 30.06
N GLY A 698 38.43 -98.60 29.49
CA GLY A 698 37.97 -97.41 30.20
C GLY A 698 38.00 -96.13 29.37
N THR A 699 37.71 -95.00 30.00
CA THR A 699 37.73 -93.69 29.34
C THR A 699 38.36 -92.59 30.20
N VAL A 700 38.99 -91.61 29.54
CA VAL A 700 39.54 -90.40 30.18
C VAL A 700 39.05 -89.17 29.43
N SER A 701 38.72 -88.11 30.16
CA SER A 701 38.44 -86.79 29.61
C SER A 701 39.43 -85.76 30.12
N LEU A 702 39.88 -84.87 29.24
CA LEU A 702 40.91 -83.86 29.50
C LEU A 702 40.36 -82.46 29.27
N LEU A 703 40.74 -81.52 30.14
CA LEU A 703 40.63 -80.07 29.91
C LEU A 703 42.02 -79.52 29.66
N ILE A 704 42.20 -78.87 28.52
CA ILE A 704 43.43 -78.18 28.15
C ILE A 704 43.18 -76.69 28.26
N THR A 705 44.08 -75.99 28.94
CA THR A 705 44.04 -74.54 29.09
C THR A 705 45.32 -73.89 28.63
N ALA A 706 45.26 -72.71 28.02
CA ALA A 706 46.43 -71.94 27.62
C ALA A 706 46.16 -70.43 27.69
N LYS A 707 47.21 -69.65 27.91
CA LYS A 707 47.18 -68.18 27.89
C LYS A 707 48.18 -67.65 26.86
N VAL A 708 48.04 -66.38 26.53
CA VAL A 708 49.02 -65.63 25.73
C VAL A 708 49.36 -64.35 26.48
N ARG A 709 50.65 -64.03 26.52
CA ARG A 709 51.14 -62.74 27.00
C ARG A 709 51.55 -61.90 25.80
N ASN A 710 50.92 -60.75 25.62
CA ASN A 710 51.24 -59.86 24.51
C ASN A 710 52.65 -59.27 24.72
N PRO A 711 53.61 -59.51 23.81
CA PRO A 711 54.99 -59.05 23.99
C PRO A 711 55.16 -57.53 23.81
N ILE A 712 54.17 -56.83 23.24
CA ILE A 712 54.24 -55.39 22.95
C ILE A 712 53.81 -54.56 24.16
N ASN A 713 52.68 -54.91 24.79
CA ASN A 713 52.10 -54.15 25.90
C ASN A 713 52.11 -54.91 27.24
N GLY A 714 52.54 -56.17 27.24
CA GLY A 714 52.66 -57.00 28.45
C GLY A 714 51.35 -57.59 28.98
N VAL A 715 50.20 -57.29 28.36
CA VAL A 715 48.87 -57.74 28.81
C VAL A 715 48.70 -59.25 28.60
N GLU A 716 48.19 -59.94 29.63
CA GLU A 716 47.87 -61.37 29.55
C GLU A 716 46.41 -61.61 29.19
N SER A 717 46.16 -62.64 28.38
CA SER A 717 44.79 -63.07 28.08
C SER A 717 44.16 -63.91 29.18
N ARG A 718 42.83 -64.01 29.12
CA ARG A 718 42.08 -65.05 29.83
C ARG A 718 42.50 -66.44 29.31
N GLU A 719 42.17 -67.49 30.06
CA GLU A 719 42.46 -68.86 29.65
C GLU A 719 41.59 -69.29 28.47
N GLY A 720 42.23 -69.65 27.36
CA GLY A 720 41.60 -70.45 26.31
C GLY A 720 41.40 -71.86 26.84
N ARG A 721 40.26 -72.50 26.54
CA ARG A 721 39.88 -73.80 27.09
C ARG A 721 39.37 -74.72 25.99
N ALA A 722 39.80 -75.98 26.01
CA ALA A 722 39.20 -77.04 25.19
C ALA A 722 39.10 -78.34 25.99
N VAL A 723 38.01 -79.07 25.76
CA VAL A 723 37.76 -80.36 26.41
C VAL A 723 37.84 -81.47 25.36
N ILE A 724 38.61 -82.51 25.66
CA ILE A 724 38.62 -83.75 24.89
C ILE A 724 37.87 -84.78 25.73
N GLN A 725 36.76 -85.30 25.22
CA GLN A 725 35.87 -86.20 25.95
C GLN A 725 36.11 -87.65 25.56
N ASN A 726 35.92 -88.55 26.52
CA ASN A 726 35.81 -90.00 26.32
C ASN A 726 36.93 -90.62 25.47
N ILE A 727 38.18 -90.22 25.73
CA ILE A 727 39.37 -90.84 25.11
C ILE A 727 39.35 -92.32 25.49
N PRO A 728 39.18 -93.25 24.54
CA PRO A 728 39.09 -94.67 24.84
C PRO A 728 40.46 -95.21 25.26
N VAL A 729 40.45 -95.99 26.33
CA VAL A 729 41.60 -96.77 26.79
C VAL A 729 41.25 -98.23 26.57
N SER A 730 42.01 -98.94 25.73
CA SER A 730 41.83 -100.38 25.51
C SER A 730 43.17 -101.07 25.28
N TYR A 731 43.43 -102.19 25.96
CA TYR A 731 44.64 -103.02 25.82
C TYR A 731 44.42 -104.51 26.07
#